data_AF-A0A937QPV1-F1
#
_entry.id   AF-A0A937QPV1-F1
#
_cell.length_a   1.000
_cell.length_b   1.000
_cell.length_c   1.000
_cell.angle_alpha   90.00
_cell.angle_beta   90.00
_cell.angle_gamma   90.00
#
_symmetry.space_group_name_H-M   'P 1'
#
loop_
_entity.id
_entity.type
_entity.pdbx_description
1 polymer ?
#
loop_
_entity_poly.entity_id
_entity_poly.type
_entity_poly.pdbx_seq_one_letter_code
_entity_poly.pdbx_strand_id
1 'polypeptide(L)'
;MDVRGGIKSAGVEVDAATDVANEASYRTTVVADWAAQERRRGRTPDSPEAIREALDGANRLLRHLSDSPGVGDLHVHAELLRRLQGEVDRIQSLDEADRLELYHRARSVGRALVFENPLVGSKPVVFMKRRRFISQMLNEYLGYFCDYGDVAGGGIYVLQRPGRSFEMGDLIGSRLPRGNYITLSVSYDAETVYFAFCERAFEKPDYYSADRRCFHIFAVDAGGEDLRQLTTGADDDFDPCPLPDGRLAFMSTRRGGFGRCHGLWEPLPAYTLHRMNADGSGVTTLSYHETNEWHPSVLNDGRIVYTRWDYVDRSAAHFHGLWTTNPDGSNSSILFGNYTQRINACFQPRAIPGSNRVMFVAGAHHAVVGGSLVIVDPARTALDRETGQDRFESIDLVTPEVCLPEAPGWPTSYFHSPWPLSEDCFLVSFSFEPLGGSGSGTKRDTKTGIYYLDRFGNMELFYREEGISCMYPVPLAARPAPPVLPSMLDPGLGEEGELVLADVQQSLLPLPADRDIVALRVFQVLPKTESHVIDKPRIGYARGESARMLLGTVPVEADGSARFRVPAGKPLYFQAVDGSGRAVASMRSVVYVQPGERRGCVGCHEPPGTSPPAGKVLAMNRPASLIEPGPDGTRPFGFPRLVQPVLARHCVGCHDGSAGHPARAPRR
;
A
#
# COMPACT_ATOMS: atom_id res chain seq x y z
N MET A 1 -56.85 7.62 -42.64
CA MET A 1 -56.89 8.63 -41.55
C MET A 1 -57.29 7.85 -40.31
N ASP A 2 -56.37 7.21 -39.59
CA ASP A 2 -55.38 7.81 -38.65
C ASP A 2 -56.14 8.64 -37.58
N VAL A 3 -56.10 8.34 -36.28
CA VAL A 3 -54.97 8.45 -35.33
C VAL A 3 -55.32 7.61 -34.06
N ARG A 4 -54.62 6.51 -33.73
CA ARG A 4 -53.50 6.32 -32.75
C ARG A 4 -53.67 6.94 -31.35
N GLY A 5 -53.56 6.09 -30.32
CA GLY A 5 -53.35 6.51 -28.92
C GLY A 5 -53.32 5.35 -27.91
N GLY A 6 -52.44 4.38 -28.12
CA GLY A 6 -52.20 3.29 -27.16
C GLY A 6 -51.05 3.64 -26.21
N ILE A 7 -51.31 3.59 -24.90
CA ILE A 7 -50.29 3.58 -23.86
C ILE A 7 -49.99 2.12 -23.55
N LYS A 8 -48.86 1.61 -24.03
CA LYS A 8 -48.27 0.35 -23.57
C LYS A 8 -47.42 0.65 -22.34
N SER A 9 -47.82 0.13 -21.19
CA SER A 9 -46.93 -0.08 -20.05
C SER A 9 -45.91 -1.16 -20.44
N ALA A 10 -44.65 -0.79 -20.59
CA ALA A 10 -43.56 -1.75 -20.72
C ALA A 10 -43.36 -2.44 -19.37
N GLY A 11 -43.41 -3.77 -19.40
CA GLY A 11 -43.40 -4.63 -18.23
C GLY A 11 -42.06 -4.69 -17.51
N VAL A 12 -42.15 -4.76 -16.20
CA VAL A 12 -41.19 -5.40 -15.31
C VAL A 12 -41.99 -6.45 -14.53
N GLU A 13 -42.37 -7.54 -15.21
CA GLU A 13 -42.66 -8.80 -14.53
C GLU A 13 -41.34 -9.57 -14.51
N VAL A 14 -40.48 -9.26 -13.53
CA VAL A 14 -39.38 -10.16 -13.18
C VAL A 14 -40.03 -11.30 -12.42
N ASP A 15 -40.02 -12.46 -13.06
CA ASP A 15 -40.75 -13.68 -12.69
C ASP A 15 -40.30 -14.18 -11.30
N ALA A 16 -41.23 -14.21 -10.33
CA ALA A 16 -41.00 -14.63 -8.95
C ALA A 16 -40.41 -16.04 -8.82
N ALA A 17 -40.62 -16.91 -9.83
CA ALA A 17 -39.98 -18.22 -9.88
C ALA A 17 -38.45 -18.13 -10.07
N THR A 18 -38.00 -17.12 -10.83
CA THR A 18 -36.57 -16.84 -11.08
C THR A 18 -35.89 -16.30 -9.81
N ASP A 19 -36.58 -15.46 -9.05
CA ASP A 19 -36.07 -14.95 -7.77
C ASP A 19 -35.89 -16.06 -6.73
N VAL A 20 -36.87 -16.97 -6.61
CA VAL A 20 -36.77 -18.13 -5.72
C VAL A 20 -35.65 -19.08 -6.15
N ALA A 21 -35.50 -19.33 -7.46
CA ALA A 21 -34.41 -20.16 -7.99
C ALA A 21 -33.02 -19.53 -7.76
N ASN A 22 -32.91 -18.21 -7.95
CA ASN A 22 -31.70 -17.45 -7.67
C ASN A 22 -31.34 -17.48 -6.18
N GLU A 23 -32.33 -17.38 -5.29
CA GLU A 23 -32.14 -17.46 -3.84
C GLU A 23 -31.70 -18.87 -3.40
N ALA A 24 -32.27 -19.92 -4.01
CA ALA A 24 -31.85 -21.30 -3.76
C ALA A 24 -30.42 -21.59 -4.25
N SER A 25 -30.06 -21.10 -5.44
CA SER A 25 -28.70 -21.20 -5.99
C SER A 25 -27.69 -20.44 -5.10
N TYR A 26 -28.04 -19.22 -4.69
CA TYR A 26 -27.25 -18.40 -3.77
C TYR A 26 -26.97 -19.12 -2.46
N ARG A 27 -28.03 -19.66 -1.83
CA ARG A 27 -27.91 -20.41 -0.57
C ARG A 27 -27.02 -21.64 -0.71
N THR A 28 -27.10 -22.34 -1.84
CA THR A 28 -26.24 -23.50 -2.12
C THR A 28 -24.77 -23.10 -2.18
N THR A 29 -24.45 -21.97 -2.83
CA THR A 29 -23.09 -21.44 -2.87
C THR A 29 -22.59 -21.03 -1.49
N VAL A 30 -23.42 -20.37 -0.68
CA VAL A 30 -23.07 -19.98 0.70
C VAL A 30 -22.77 -21.19 1.59
N VAL A 31 -23.60 -22.25 1.53
CA VAL A 31 -23.35 -23.48 2.30
C VAL A 31 -22.08 -24.18 1.85
N ALA A 32 -21.81 -24.24 0.55
CA ALA A 32 -20.57 -24.81 0.01
C ALA A 32 -19.33 -24.01 0.44
N ASP A 33 -19.45 -22.68 0.54
CA ASP A 33 -18.42 -21.80 1.06
C ASP A 33 -18.13 -22.07 2.54
N TRP A 34 -19.14 -22.18 3.39
CA TRP A 34 -18.96 -22.56 4.80
C TRP A 34 -18.21 -23.88 4.92
N ALA A 35 -18.53 -24.88 4.10
CA ALA A 35 -17.79 -26.14 4.09
C ALA A 35 -16.32 -25.97 3.62
N ALA A 36 -16.04 -25.03 2.71
CA ALA A 36 -14.68 -24.71 2.29
C ALA A 36 -13.87 -24.02 3.40
N GLN A 37 -14.51 -23.15 4.20
CA GLN A 37 -13.91 -22.55 5.39
C GLN A 37 -13.46 -23.62 6.40
N GLU A 38 -14.31 -24.61 6.66
CA GLU A 38 -13.96 -25.70 7.58
C GLU A 38 -12.85 -26.61 7.04
N ARG A 39 -12.90 -26.96 5.74
CA ARG A 39 -11.82 -27.73 5.10
C ARG A 39 -10.48 -27.03 5.16
N ARG A 40 -10.43 -25.70 4.98
CA ARG A 40 -9.20 -24.90 5.12
C ARG A 40 -8.59 -25.02 6.52
N ARG A 41 -9.43 -25.24 7.54
CA ARG A 41 -9.03 -25.44 8.94
C ARG A 41 -8.75 -26.90 9.29
N GLY A 42 -8.80 -27.82 8.31
CA GLY A 42 -8.51 -29.24 8.50
C GLY A 42 -9.64 -30.04 9.17
N ARG A 43 -10.87 -29.54 9.13
CA ARG A 43 -12.04 -30.18 9.76
C ARG A 43 -13.28 -30.14 8.86
N THR A 44 -14.35 -30.79 9.30
CA THR A 44 -15.64 -30.84 8.58
C THR A 44 -16.72 -30.03 9.31
N PRO A 45 -17.74 -29.55 8.59
CA PRO A 45 -18.87 -28.83 9.19
C PRO A 45 -19.61 -29.56 10.33
N ASP A 46 -19.72 -30.89 10.26
CA ASP A 46 -20.36 -31.71 11.29
C ASP A 46 -19.49 -31.93 12.54
N SER A 47 -18.24 -31.45 12.54
CA SER A 47 -17.34 -31.63 13.68
C SER A 47 -17.84 -30.81 14.89
N PRO A 48 -17.79 -31.37 16.11
CA PRO A 48 -18.21 -30.65 17.31
C PRO A 48 -17.47 -29.33 17.55
N GLU A 49 -16.21 -29.24 17.09
CA GLU A 49 -15.41 -28.02 17.17
C GLU A 49 -15.95 -26.92 16.24
N ALA A 50 -16.27 -27.25 14.98
CA ALA A 50 -16.82 -26.29 14.02
C ALA A 50 -18.14 -25.70 14.47
N ILE A 51 -19.02 -26.55 15.03
CA ILE A 51 -20.33 -26.14 15.53
C ILE A 51 -20.20 -25.21 16.74
N ARG A 52 -19.35 -25.56 17.73
CA ARG A 52 -19.12 -24.72 18.90
C ARG A 52 -18.59 -23.35 18.52
N GLU A 53 -17.59 -23.29 17.65
CA GLU A 53 -17.01 -22.01 17.25
C GLU A 53 -17.95 -21.16 16.39
N ALA A 54 -18.74 -21.77 15.50
CA ALA A 54 -19.76 -21.04 14.74
C ALA A 54 -20.79 -20.40 15.69
N LEU A 55 -21.23 -21.14 16.71
CA LEU A 55 -22.15 -20.64 17.73
C LEU A 55 -21.50 -19.55 18.60
N ASP A 56 -20.25 -19.75 19.03
CA ASP A 56 -19.50 -18.78 19.83
C ASP A 56 -19.24 -17.48 19.06
N GLY A 57 -18.92 -17.57 17.78
CA GLY A 57 -18.74 -16.41 16.89
C GLY A 57 -20.03 -15.62 16.72
N ALA A 58 -21.16 -16.30 16.49
CA ALA A 58 -22.47 -15.68 16.42
C ALA A 58 -22.86 -15.00 17.75
N ASN A 59 -22.58 -15.64 18.90
CA ASN A 59 -22.82 -15.06 20.22
C ASN A 59 -21.95 -13.83 20.51
N ARG A 60 -20.67 -13.84 20.09
CA ARG A 60 -19.79 -12.66 20.20
C ARG A 60 -20.30 -11.51 19.34
N LEU A 61 -20.72 -11.79 18.11
CA LEU A 61 -21.29 -10.78 17.22
C LEU A 61 -22.61 -10.23 17.77
N LEU A 62 -23.50 -11.08 18.28
CA LEU A 62 -24.73 -10.65 18.94
C LEU A 62 -24.45 -9.64 20.06
N ARG A 63 -23.48 -9.94 20.95
CA ARG A 63 -23.10 -9.03 22.04
C ARG A 63 -22.60 -7.70 21.50
N HIS A 64 -21.68 -7.73 20.53
CA HIS A 64 -21.18 -6.51 19.91
C HIS A 64 -22.28 -5.65 19.28
N LEU A 65 -23.20 -6.27 18.52
CA LEU A 65 -24.29 -5.57 17.87
C LEU A 65 -25.34 -5.06 18.86
N SER A 66 -25.58 -5.76 19.96
CA SER A 66 -26.51 -5.31 21.00
C SER A 66 -26.08 -4.00 21.65
N ASP A 67 -24.77 -3.74 21.69
CA ASP A 67 -24.20 -2.49 22.21
C ASP A 67 -23.97 -1.43 21.12
N SER A 68 -24.24 -1.77 19.85
CA SER A 68 -23.93 -0.91 18.70
C SER A 68 -25.08 0.06 18.38
N PRO A 69 -24.79 1.35 18.15
CA PRO A 69 -25.81 2.32 17.75
C PRO A 69 -26.48 1.96 16.42
N GLY A 70 -27.81 2.12 16.35
CA GLY A 70 -28.59 1.93 15.13
C GLY A 70 -28.94 0.48 14.81
N VAL A 71 -28.60 -0.47 15.67
CA VAL A 71 -29.05 -1.87 15.59
C VAL A 71 -30.45 -1.99 16.21
N GLY A 72 -31.34 -2.76 15.56
CA GLY A 72 -32.70 -3.02 16.02
C GLY A 72 -32.81 -4.05 17.15
N ASP A 73 -34.03 -4.51 17.45
CA ASP A 73 -34.26 -5.56 18.45
C ASP A 73 -33.71 -6.92 17.97
N LEU A 74 -32.71 -7.44 18.69
CA LEU A 74 -32.09 -8.73 18.41
C LEU A 74 -32.63 -9.88 19.28
N HIS A 75 -33.75 -9.71 19.99
CA HIS A 75 -34.31 -10.72 20.89
C HIS A 75 -34.57 -12.07 20.21
N VAL A 76 -35.07 -12.05 18.97
CA VAL A 76 -35.33 -13.28 18.20
C VAL A 76 -34.02 -14.04 17.94
N HIS A 77 -32.96 -13.34 17.52
CA HIS A 77 -31.65 -13.94 17.30
C HIS A 77 -31.05 -14.50 18.60
N ALA A 78 -31.17 -13.75 19.70
CA ALA A 78 -30.72 -14.19 21.01
C ALA A 78 -31.43 -15.47 21.48
N GLU A 79 -32.74 -15.57 21.27
CA GLU A 79 -33.52 -16.77 21.60
C GLU A 79 -33.10 -17.97 20.74
N LEU A 80 -32.89 -17.76 19.44
CA LEU A 80 -32.40 -18.82 18.54
C LEU A 80 -31.02 -19.34 18.98
N LEU A 81 -30.07 -18.45 19.29
CA LEU A 81 -28.74 -18.84 19.76
C LEU A 81 -28.79 -19.58 21.10
N ARG A 82 -29.67 -19.17 22.04
CA ARG A 82 -29.88 -19.89 23.31
C ARG A 82 -30.41 -21.31 23.10
N ARG A 83 -31.33 -21.50 22.15
CA ARG A 83 -31.83 -22.85 21.82
C ARG A 83 -30.74 -23.72 21.22
N LEU A 84 -29.99 -23.17 20.26
CA LEU A 84 -28.85 -23.85 19.64
C LEU A 84 -27.79 -24.24 20.67
N GLN A 85 -27.54 -23.40 21.69
CA GLN A 85 -26.64 -23.73 22.79
C GLN A 85 -27.07 -25.01 23.52
N GLY A 86 -28.36 -25.16 23.85
CA GLY A 86 -28.87 -26.38 24.49
C GLY A 86 -28.78 -27.65 23.63
N GLU A 87 -28.69 -27.50 22.31
CA GLU A 87 -28.38 -28.61 21.38
C GLU A 87 -26.87 -28.90 21.36
N VAL A 88 -26.03 -27.86 21.31
CA VAL A 88 -24.56 -27.96 21.37
C VAL A 88 -24.07 -28.57 22.69
N ASP A 89 -24.74 -28.32 23.81
CA ASP A 89 -24.41 -28.95 25.10
C ASP A 89 -24.57 -30.47 25.07
N ARG A 90 -25.40 -30.99 24.14
CA ARG A 90 -25.64 -32.42 23.90
C ARG A 90 -25.01 -32.92 22.60
N ILE A 91 -24.06 -32.17 22.03
CA ILE A 91 -23.47 -32.47 20.72
C ILE A 91 -22.84 -33.86 20.59
N GLN A 92 -22.37 -34.44 21.71
CA GLN A 92 -21.78 -35.77 21.74
C GLN A 92 -22.81 -36.90 21.55
N SER A 93 -24.10 -36.62 21.78
CA SER A 93 -25.18 -37.59 21.56
C SER A 93 -25.83 -37.47 20.18
N LEU A 94 -25.44 -36.48 19.37
CA LEU A 94 -25.98 -36.26 18.02
C LEU A 94 -25.20 -37.09 17.01
N ASP A 95 -25.89 -37.59 15.99
CA ASP A 95 -25.24 -38.24 14.85
C ASP A 95 -24.62 -37.20 13.87
N GLU A 96 -24.00 -37.67 12.79
CA GLU A 96 -23.34 -36.79 11.81
C GLU A 96 -24.32 -35.87 11.07
N ALA A 97 -25.50 -36.37 10.72
CA ALA A 97 -26.49 -35.61 9.98
C ALA A 97 -27.08 -34.50 10.86
N ASP A 98 -27.43 -34.83 12.10
CA ASP A 98 -27.94 -33.88 13.10
C ASP A 98 -26.89 -32.80 13.43
N ARG A 99 -25.61 -33.17 13.54
CA ARG A 99 -24.52 -32.21 13.74
C ARG A 99 -24.36 -31.27 12.55
N LEU A 100 -24.41 -31.80 11.33
CA LEU A 100 -24.33 -30.99 10.11
C LEU A 100 -25.50 -30.00 10.02
N GLU A 101 -26.72 -30.42 10.37
CA GLU A 101 -27.87 -29.53 10.42
C GLU A 101 -27.71 -28.45 11.50
N LEU A 102 -27.24 -28.82 12.69
CA LEU A 102 -26.96 -27.89 13.78
C LEU A 102 -25.91 -26.84 13.37
N TYR A 103 -24.85 -27.26 12.67
CA TYR A 103 -23.85 -26.35 12.09
C TYR A 103 -24.49 -25.34 11.13
N HIS A 104 -25.29 -25.80 10.17
CA HIS A 104 -25.95 -24.92 9.21
C HIS A 104 -26.90 -23.94 9.87
N ARG A 105 -27.65 -24.37 10.90
CA ARG A 105 -28.52 -23.49 11.68
C ARG A 105 -27.72 -22.43 12.43
N ALA A 106 -26.63 -22.80 13.10
CA ALA A 106 -25.75 -21.85 13.79
C ALA A 106 -25.16 -20.81 12.83
N ARG A 107 -24.58 -21.25 11.69
CA ARG A 107 -24.07 -20.36 10.65
C ARG A 107 -25.15 -19.46 10.06
N SER A 108 -26.36 -19.98 9.86
CA SER A 108 -27.48 -19.18 9.32
C SER A 108 -27.88 -18.04 10.27
N VAL A 109 -27.90 -18.29 11.58
CA VAL A 109 -28.20 -17.24 12.57
C VAL A 109 -27.06 -16.23 12.66
N GLY A 110 -25.80 -16.67 12.67
CA GLY A 110 -24.64 -15.78 12.63
C GLY A 110 -24.63 -14.88 11.39
N ARG A 111 -24.93 -15.46 10.22
CA ARG A 111 -25.09 -14.72 8.97
C ARG A 111 -26.24 -13.71 9.01
N ALA A 112 -27.38 -14.06 9.61
CA ALA A 112 -28.49 -13.13 9.76
C ALA A 112 -28.07 -11.90 10.59
N LEU A 113 -27.34 -12.11 11.69
CA LEU A 113 -26.77 -11.03 12.51
C LEU A 113 -25.83 -10.10 11.73
N VAL A 114 -25.01 -10.63 10.80
CA VAL A 114 -24.17 -9.79 9.92
C VAL A 114 -25.01 -8.76 9.15
N PHE A 115 -26.22 -9.12 8.74
CA PHE A 115 -27.11 -8.20 8.02
C PHE A 115 -27.98 -7.31 8.91
N GLU A 116 -27.99 -7.54 10.22
CA GLU A 116 -28.50 -6.58 11.20
C GLU A 116 -27.48 -5.48 11.50
N ASN A 117 -26.22 -5.66 11.12
CA ASN A 117 -25.19 -4.64 11.27
C ASN A 117 -25.43 -3.47 10.29
N PRO A 118 -25.73 -2.24 10.77
CA PRO A 118 -26.01 -1.08 9.92
C PRO A 118 -24.80 -0.61 9.10
N LEU A 119 -23.59 -1.06 9.45
CA LEU A 119 -22.40 -0.81 8.64
C LEU A 119 -22.39 -1.62 7.34
N VAL A 120 -23.22 -2.67 7.26
CA VAL A 120 -23.23 -3.67 6.18
C VAL A 120 -24.62 -3.79 5.52
N GLY A 121 -25.65 -4.13 6.31
CA GLY A 121 -26.86 -4.82 5.85
C GLY A 121 -27.77 -4.08 4.87
N SER A 122 -27.59 -2.76 4.70
CA SER A 122 -28.45 -1.90 3.90
C SER A 122 -27.73 -1.16 2.77
N LYS A 123 -26.43 -1.41 2.57
CA LYS A 123 -25.60 -0.61 1.65
C LYS A 123 -25.22 -1.44 0.43
N PRO A 124 -25.50 -0.97 -0.80
CA PRO A 124 -24.90 -1.56 -1.99
C PRO A 124 -23.37 -1.55 -1.87
N VAL A 125 -22.71 -2.51 -2.50
CA VAL A 125 -21.25 -2.59 -2.51
C VAL A 125 -20.75 -2.50 -3.94
N VAL A 126 -19.96 -1.47 -4.23
CA VAL A 126 -19.20 -1.41 -5.48
C VAL A 126 -17.95 -2.27 -5.34
N PHE A 127 -17.61 -3.00 -6.39
CA PHE A 127 -16.42 -3.85 -6.43
C PHE A 127 -15.91 -3.98 -7.86
N MET A 128 -14.69 -4.47 -7.99
CA MET A 128 -14.02 -4.70 -9.26
C MET A 128 -13.92 -6.20 -9.54
N LYS A 129 -14.27 -6.61 -10.75
CA LYS A 129 -13.83 -7.90 -11.28
C LYS A 129 -12.58 -7.68 -12.12
N ARG A 130 -11.56 -8.52 -11.95
CA ARG A 130 -10.36 -8.48 -12.79
C ARG A 130 -9.65 -9.82 -12.88
N ARG A 131 -8.83 -9.95 -13.92
CA ARG A 131 -7.75 -10.95 -14.00
C ARG A 131 -6.42 -10.28 -13.70
N ARG A 132 -5.46 -11.05 -13.21
CA ARG A 132 -4.14 -10.53 -12.80
C ARG A 132 -3.01 -11.20 -13.56
N PHE A 133 -1.98 -10.41 -13.85
CA PHE A 133 -0.69 -10.94 -14.24
C PHE A 133 0.03 -11.47 -12.99
N ILE A 134 0.52 -12.70 -13.02
CA ILE A 134 1.10 -13.37 -11.85
C ILE A 134 2.62 -13.46 -11.97
N SER A 135 3.32 -12.69 -11.16
CA SER A 135 4.78 -12.73 -11.01
C SER A 135 5.16 -12.12 -9.65
N GLN A 136 5.29 -10.79 -9.58
CA GLN A 136 5.54 -10.02 -8.37
C GLN A 136 4.62 -8.79 -8.41
N MET A 137 4.33 -8.18 -7.26
CA MET A 137 3.45 -7.00 -7.17
C MET A 137 3.86 -5.88 -8.12
N LEU A 138 5.16 -5.72 -8.38
CA LEU A 138 5.71 -4.68 -9.24
C LEU A 138 5.09 -4.71 -10.64
N ASN A 139 4.78 -5.91 -11.14
CA ASN A 139 4.26 -6.12 -12.48
C ASN A 139 2.74 -5.87 -12.58
N GLU A 140 2.00 -5.88 -11.46
CA GLU A 140 0.53 -5.77 -11.47
C GLU A 140 0.00 -4.38 -11.85
N TYR A 141 0.86 -3.37 -11.81
CA TYR A 141 0.52 -1.95 -11.93
C TYR A 141 1.05 -1.31 -13.22
N LEU A 142 1.40 -2.12 -14.22
CA LEU A 142 1.94 -1.65 -15.49
C LEU A 142 1.23 -2.35 -16.65
N GLY A 143 0.66 -1.56 -17.56
CA GLY A 143 -0.09 -2.06 -18.71
C GLY A 143 0.72 -3.04 -19.56
N TYR A 144 2.03 -2.79 -19.67
CA TYR A 144 2.99 -3.63 -20.38
C TYR A 144 2.93 -5.12 -20.02
N PHE A 145 2.78 -5.46 -18.74
CA PHE A 145 2.77 -6.86 -18.31
C PHE A 145 1.40 -7.53 -18.53
N CYS A 146 0.32 -6.75 -18.67
CA CYS A 146 -0.97 -7.31 -19.06
C CYS A 146 -0.93 -7.86 -20.48
N ASP A 147 -0.25 -7.17 -21.40
CA ASP A 147 -0.05 -7.64 -22.78
C ASP A 147 0.85 -8.89 -22.82
N TYR A 148 1.80 -9.01 -21.90
CA TYR A 148 2.68 -10.19 -21.78
C TYR A 148 1.89 -11.47 -21.48
N GLY A 149 0.93 -11.42 -20.55
CA GLY A 149 0.23 -12.60 -20.03
C GLY A 149 -1.10 -12.92 -20.68
N ASP A 150 -1.44 -12.28 -21.81
CA ASP A 150 -2.80 -12.32 -22.38
C ASP A 150 -3.90 -11.96 -21.35
N VAL A 151 -3.60 -11.03 -20.44
CA VAL A 151 -4.53 -10.65 -19.37
C VAL A 151 -5.53 -9.64 -19.92
N ALA A 152 -6.83 -9.92 -19.76
CA ALA A 152 -7.93 -9.00 -20.06
C ALA A 152 -9.22 -9.48 -19.39
N GLY A 153 -10.19 -8.57 -19.24
CA GLY A 153 -11.54 -8.84 -18.76
C GLY A 153 -11.80 -8.38 -17.33
N GLY A 154 -13.07 -8.40 -16.96
CA GLY A 154 -13.58 -7.80 -15.74
C GLY A 154 -14.35 -6.52 -16.00
N GLY A 155 -14.51 -5.71 -14.96
CA GLY A 155 -15.34 -4.51 -14.97
C GLY A 155 -15.59 -4.00 -13.56
N ILE A 156 -16.40 -2.93 -13.46
CA ILE A 156 -16.81 -2.34 -12.19
C ILE A 156 -18.29 -2.64 -11.98
N TYR A 157 -18.63 -3.20 -10.83
CA TYR A 157 -19.98 -3.71 -10.55
C TYR A 157 -20.50 -3.21 -9.22
N VAL A 158 -21.82 -3.08 -9.11
CA VAL A 158 -22.52 -2.78 -7.86
C VAL A 158 -23.37 -3.98 -7.45
N LEU A 159 -23.06 -4.59 -6.31
CA LEU A 159 -23.90 -5.55 -5.62
C LEU A 159 -25.03 -4.79 -4.93
N GLN A 160 -26.26 -4.95 -5.41
CA GLN A 160 -27.42 -4.20 -4.90
C GLN A 160 -27.81 -4.65 -3.50
N ARG A 161 -27.80 -5.98 -3.28
CA ARG A 161 -28.16 -6.62 -2.01
C ARG A 161 -27.04 -7.57 -1.59
N PRO A 162 -25.87 -7.03 -1.20
CA PRO A 162 -24.69 -7.84 -0.90
C PRO A 162 -25.02 -8.85 0.21
N GLY A 163 -24.64 -10.11 0.01
CA GLY A 163 -24.94 -11.14 1.01
C GLY A 163 -26.36 -11.72 0.95
N ARG A 164 -27.24 -11.19 0.10
CA ARG A 164 -28.63 -11.68 -0.05
C ARG A 164 -28.96 -12.16 -1.46
N SER A 165 -28.25 -11.64 -2.48
CA SER A 165 -28.40 -12.09 -3.86
C SER A 165 -27.09 -11.89 -4.64
N PHE A 166 -26.98 -12.52 -5.81
CA PHE A 166 -25.93 -12.24 -6.80
C PHE A 166 -26.34 -11.17 -7.82
N GLU A 167 -27.47 -10.48 -7.59
CA GLU A 167 -27.93 -9.38 -8.43
C GLU A 167 -26.91 -8.23 -8.39
N MET A 168 -26.44 -7.83 -9.56
CA MET A 168 -25.44 -6.79 -9.72
C MET A 168 -25.69 -5.94 -10.96
N GLY A 169 -25.39 -4.66 -10.87
CA GLY A 169 -25.31 -3.75 -12.02
C GLY A 169 -23.87 -3.63 -12.53
N ASP A 170 -23.69 -3.58 -13.85
CA ASP A 170 -22.41 -3.30 -14.50
C ASP A 170 -22.31 -1.79 -14.78
N LEU A 171 -21.37 -1.11 -14.12
CA LEU A 171 -21.19 0.34 -14.26
C LEU A 171 -20.49 0.75 -15.54
N ILE A 172 -19.87 -0.18 -16.28
CA ILE A 172 -19.09 0.13 -17.49
C ILE A 172 -19.78 -0.43 -18.74
N GLY A 173 -20.28 -1.65 -18.68
CA GLY A 173 -20.85 -2.35 -19.83
C GLY A 173 -19.82 -2.50 -20.96
N SER A 174 -20.22 -2.24 -22.19
CA SER A 174 -19.37 -2.36 -23.39
C SER A 174 -18.62 -1.09 -23.81
N ARG A 175 -18.60 -0.04 -22.97
CA ARG A 175 -18.04 1.28 -23.33
C ARG A 175 -16.52 1.34 -23.38
N LEU A 176 -15.84 0.43 -22.68
CA LEU A 176 -14.38 0.30 -22.76
C LEU A 176 -14.01 -0.91 -23.64
N PRO A 177 -12.90 -0.82 -24.38
CA PRO A 177 -12.43 -1.92 -25.21
C PRO A 177 -11.99 -3.11 -24.35
N ARG A 178 -11.58 -4.21 -25.01
CA ARG A 178 -10.93 -5.32 -24.31
C ARG A 178 -9.68 -4.80 -23.60
N GLY A 179 -9.65 -4.93 -22.27
CA GLY A 179 -8.57 -4.38 -21.47
C GLY A 179 -8.56 -4.93 -20.05
N ASN A 180 -7.84 -4.23 -19.18
CA ASN A 180 -7.56 -4.62 -17.82
C ASN A 180 -7.99 -3.52 -16.86
N TYR A 181 -8.67 -3.90 -15.78
CA TYR A 181 -9.06 -3.02 -14.70
C TYR A 181 -8.15 -3.25 -13.49
N ILE A 182 -7.64 -2.18 -12.90
CA ILE A 182 -6.89 -2.22 -11.66
C ILE A 182 -7.30 -1.06 -10.75
N THR A 183 -7.31 -1.32 -9.45
CA THR A 183 -7.51 -0.33 -8.37
C THR A 183 -8.87 0.37 -8.42
N LEU A 184 -9.57 0.46 -7.29
CA LEU A 184 -10.89 1.06 -7.21
C LEU A 184 -10.96 1.98 -6.00
N SER A 185 -11.56 3.14 -6.20
CA SER A 185 -11.95 4.03 -5.12
C SER A 185 -13.27 4.72 -5.42
N VAL A 186 -13.86 5.27 -4.37
CA VAL A 186 -15.14 5.98 -4.43
C VAL A 186 -14.94 7.32 -3.73
N SER A 187 -15.46 8.38 -4.32
CA SER A 187 -15.62 9.70 -3.68
C SER A 187 -16.30 9.61 -2.30
N TYR A 188 -16.15 10.67 -1.48
CA TYR A 188 -16.72 10.68 -0.12
C TYR A 188 -18.23 10.83 -0.10
N ASP A 189 -18.82 11.53 -1.07
CA ASP A 189 -20.27 11.62 -1.29
C ASP A 189 -20.88 10.34 -1.91
N ALA A 190 -20.03 9.43 -2.38
CA ALA A 190 -20.38 8.20 -3.08
C ALA A 190 -21.06 8.41 -4.45
N GLU A 191 -20.88 9.57 -5.06
CA GLU A 191 -21.46 9.88 -6.38
C GLU A 191 -20.53 9.49 -7.53
N THR A 192 -19.22 9.50 -7.31
CA THR A 192 -18.21 9.15 -8.32
C THR A 192 -17.39 7.93 -7.91
N VAL A 193 -17.22 6.98 -8.84
CA VAL A 193 -16.36 5.81 -8.76
C VAL A 193 -15.14 6.03 -9.66
N TYR A 194 -13.95 5.83 -9.11
CA TYR A 194 -12.68 5.97 -9.83
C TYR A 194 -11.98 4.63 -9.95
N PHE A 195 -11.37 4.38 -11.09
CA PHE A 195 -10.60 3.16 -11.36
C PHE A 195 -9.50 3.45 -12.36
N ALA A 196 -8.56 2.51 -12.51
CA ALA A 196 -7.59 2.56 -13.60
C ALA A 196 -7.86 1.45 -14.62
N PHE A 197 -7.71 1.79 -15.90
CA PHE A 197 -7.93 0.89 -17.01
C PHE A 197 -6.83 1.02 -18.05
N CYS A 198 -6.40 -0.12 -18.58
CA CYS A 198 -5.47 -0.21 -19.69
C CYS A 198 -6.14 -0.99 -20.82
N GLU A 199 -6.31 -0.36 -21.98
CA GLU A 199 -6.65 -1.08 -23.20
C GLU A 199 -5.54 -2.09 -23.49
N ARG A 200 -5.92 -3.28 -23.92
CA ARG A 200 -4.97 -4.35 -24.18
C ARG A 200 -4.54 -4.30 -25.65
N ALA A 201 -3.24 -4.37 -25.90
CA ALA A 201 -2.72 -4.38 -27.26
C ALA A 201 -3.11 -5.68 -27.99
N PHE A 202 -3.32 -5.57 -29.30
CA PHE A 202 -3.55 -6.73 -30.17
C PHE A 202 -2.30 -7.62 -30.22
N GLU A 203 -1.16 -7.00 -30.49
CA GLU A 203 0.17 -7.58 -30.39
C GLU A 203 0.96 -6.83 -29.31
N LYS A 204 1.75 -7.56 -28.52
CA LYS A 204 2.51 -6.96 -27.43
C LYS A 204 3.61 -6.04 -28.00
N PRO A 205 3.57 -4.72 -27.73
CA PRO A 205 4.62 -3.81 -28.18
C PRO A 205 5.91 -3.98 -27.36
N ASP A 206 7.02 -3.49 -27.90
CA ASP A 206 8.25 -3.29 -27.11
C ASP A 206 8.00 -2.28 -25.99
N TYR A 207 8.68 -2.44 -24.84
CA TYR A 207 8.49 -1.55 -23.69
C TYR A 207 8.82 -0.09 -23.99
N TYR A 208 9.81 0.15 -24.86
CA TYR A 208 10.25 1.49 -25.24
C TYR A 208 9.50 2.04 -26.47
N SER A 209 8.54 1.30 -27.01
CA SER A 209 7.71 1.76 -28.11
C SER A 209 6.70 2.82 -27.65
N ALA A 210 6.40 3.77 -28.54
CA ALA A 210 5.29 4.71 -28.36
C ALA A 210 3.92 4.00 -28.38
N ASP A 211 3.84 2.79 -28.92
CA ASP A 211 2.61 1.98 -28.97
C ASP A 211 2.33 1.23 -27.66
N ARG A 212 3.21 1.35 -26.65
CA ARG A 212 3.02 0.70 -25.34
C ARG A 212 1.71 1.17 -24.70
N ARG A 213 0.91 0.21 -24.26
CA ARG A 213 -0.31 0.47 -23.48
C ARG A 213 0.01 0.70 -22.01
N CYS A 214 -0.65 1.69 -21.43
CA CYS A 214 -0.46 2.12 -20.06
C CYS A 214 -1.82 2.22 -19.37
N PHE A 215 -1.82 2.06 -18.04
CA PHE A 215 -3.00 2.34 -17.23
C PHE A 215 -3.30 3.84 -17.22
N HIS A 216 -4.58 4.17 -17.35
CA HIS A 216 -5.08 5.53 -17.19
C HIS A 216 -6.22 5.55 -16.18
N ILE A 217 -6.39 6.69 -15.49
CA ILE A 217 -7.45 6.85 -14.49
C ILE A 217 -8.75 7.26 -15.19
N PHE A 218 -9.84 6.62 -14.79
CA PHE A 218 -11.19 6.91 -15.24
C PHE A 218 -12.08 7.25 -14.03
N ALA A 219 -13.14 8.00 -14.29
CA ALA A 219 -14.23 8.29 -13.39
C ALA A 219 -15.55 7.86 -14.04
N VAL A 220 -16.48 7.36 -13.26
CA VAL A 220 -17.87 7.12 -13.68
C VAL A 220 -18.78 7.47 -12.51
N ASP A 221 -19.98 7.99 -12.77
CA ASP A 221 -20.96 8.18 -11.72
C ASP A 221 -21.48 6.85 -11.17
N ALA A 222 -22.07 6.88 -9.97
CA ALA A 222 -22.59 5.71 -9.29
C ALA A 222 -23.76 5.00 -10.02
N GLY A 223 -24.45 5.69 -10.93
CA GLY A 223 -25.48 5.14 -11.82
C GLY A 223 -24.91 4.55 -13.12
N GLY A 224 -23.68 4.91 -13.49
CA GLY A 224 -22.96 4.34 -14.60
C GLY A 224 -23.19 5.04 -15.94
N GLU A 225 -23.55 6.32 -16.02
CA GLU A 225 -23.79 7.04 -17.29
C GLU A 225 -22.57 7.86 -17.78
N ASP A 226 -21.97 8.69 -16.92
CA ASP A 226 -20.89 9.67 -17.18
C ASP A 226 -19.48 9.07 -17.03
N LEU A 227 -19.13 8.14 -17.92
CA LEU A 227 -17.78 7.56 -17.98
C LEU A 227 -16.79 8.54 -18.63
N ARG A 228 -15.76 8.96 -17.87
CA ARG A 228 -14.74 9.93 -18.29
C ARG A 228 -13.32 9.40 -18.04
N GLN A 229 -12.44 9.57 -19.03
CA GLN A 229 -11.00 9.34 -18.87
C GLN A 229 -10.33 10.61 -18.32
N LEU A 230 -9.62 10.51 -17.19
CA LEU A 230 -8.97 11.64 -16.51
C LEU A 230 -7.48 11.78 -16.86
N THR A 231 -6.80 10.70 -17.22
CA THR A 231 -5.39 10.76 -17.62
C THR A 231 -5.14 10.13 -18.98
N THR A 232 -4.12 10.63 -19.67
CA THR A 232 -3.69 10.18 -21.01
C THR A 232 -2.17 10.29 -21.10
N GLY A 233 -1.57 9.63 -22.09
CA GLY A 233 -0.14 9.73 -22.38
C GLY A 233 0.58 8.39 -22.31
N ALA A 234 1.89 8.44 -22.08
CA ALA A 234 2.77 7.27 -22.08
C ALA A 234 3.11 6.74 -20.67
N ASP A 235 2.42 7.25 -19.65
CA ASP A 235 2.65 6.90 -18.26
C ASP A 235 1.55 5.99 -17.73
N ASP A 236 1.93 5.03 -16.89
CA ASP A 236 0.99 4.24 -16.10
C ASP A 236 0.53 5.07 -14.91
N ASP A 237 -0.76 5.43 -14.91
CA ASP A 237 -1.46 6.12 -13.83
C ASP A 237 -2.50 5.20 -13.20
N PHE A 238 -2.43 5.01 -11.89
CA PHE A 238 -3.29 4.07 -11.16
C PHE A 238 -3.47 4.47 -9.69
N ASP A 239 -4.21 3.67 -8.93
CA ASP A 239 -4.42 3.87 -7.50
C ASP A 239 -5.09 5.24 -7.18
N PRO A 240 -6.25 5.56 -7.79
CA PRO A 240 -6.92 6.83 -7.53
C PRO A 240 -7.33 6.96 -6.06
N CYS A 241 -7.01 8.08 -5.45
CA CYS A 241 -7.25 8.38 -4.04
C CYS A 241 -7.96 9.75 -3.90
N PRO A 242 -9.28 9.76 -3.70
CA PRO A 242 -10.06 10.98 -3.48
C PRO A 242 -9.57 11.74 -2.25
N LEU A 243 -9.27 13.03 -2.45
CA LEU A 243 -8.83 13.93 -1.40
C LEU A 243 -10.02 14.73 -0.85
N PRO A 244 -9.97 15.17 0.42
CA PRO A 244 -11.09 15.89 1.04
C PRO A 244 -11.40 17.26 0.41
N ASP A 245 -10.48 17.81 -0.38
CA ASP A 245 -10.65 19.07 -1.12
C ASP A 245 -11.26 18.88 -2.52
N GLY A 246 -11.74 17.67 -2.83
CA GLY A 246 -12.33 17.32 -4.13
C GLY A 246 -11.32 16.97 -5.22
N ARG A 247 -10.01 17.01 -4.94
CA ARG A 247 -8.96 16.60 -5.87
C ARG A 247 -8.66 15.10 -5.78
N LEU A 248 -7.73 14.61 -6.61
CA LEU A 248 -7.29 13.22 -6.62
C LEU A 248 -5.78 13.13 -6.42
N ALA A 249 -5.35 12.31 -5.47
CA ALA A 249 -4.00 11.76 -5.44
C ALA A 249 -3.96 10.42 -6.20
N PHE A 250 -2.81 10.03 -6.73
CA PHE A 250 -2.64 8.78 -7.49
C PHE A 250 -1.17 8.41 -7.67
N MET A 251 -0.90 7.17 -8.07
CA MET A 251 0.45 6.71 -8.41
C MET A 251 0.70 6.87 -9.92
N SER A 252 1.91 7.33 -10.29
CA SER A 252 2.26 7.52 -11.69
C SER A 252 3.74 7.30 -11.98
N THR A 253 4.05 6.74 -13.15
CA THR A 253 5.42 6.59 -13.68
C THR A 253 6.04 7.90 -14.19
N ARG A 254 5.25 8.98 -14.32
CA ARG A 254 5.67 10.24 -14.98
C ARG A 254 6.88 10.94 -14.39
N ARG A 255 7.19 10.68 -13.11
CA ARG A 255 8.40 11.19 -12.43
C ARG A 255 9.66 10.62 -13.08
N GLY A 256 9.56 9.47 -13.75
CA GLY A 256 10.50 8.92 -14.75
C GLY A 256 11.77 8.30 -14.20
N GLY A 257 11.98 7.00 -14.34
CA GLY A 257 13.18 6.30 -13.85
C GLY A 257 12.85 4.85 -13.51
N PHE A 258 13.81 4.07 -13.03
CA PHE A 258 13.68 2.61 -12.87
C PHE A 258 14.18 2.12 -11.52
N GLY A 259 13.60 1.02 -11.04
CA GLY A 259 14.20 0.27 -9.94
C GLY A 259 15.59 -0.26 -10.32
N ARG A 260 16.45 -0.44 -9.32
CA ARG A 260 17.85 -0.80 -9.47
C ARG A 260 18.07 -2.30 -9.64
N CYS A 261 17.18 -3.16 -9.14
CA CYS A 261 17.41 -4.60 -9.05
C CYS A 261 17.02 -5.42 -10.30
N HIS A 262 16.42 -4.80 -11.31
CA HIS A 262 15.71 -5.50 -12.38
C HIS A 262 16.60 -6.04 -13.51
N GLY A 263 16.23 -7.21 -14.03
CA GLY A 263 16.91 -7.87 -15.14
C GLY A 263 16.45 -7.39 -16.53
N LEU A 264 17.04 -7.96 -17.58
CA LEU A 264 16.75 -7.59 -18.99
C LEU A 264 15.29 -7.81 -19.42
N TRP A 265 14.60 -8.78 -18.83
CA TRP A 265 13.21 -9.09 -19.21
C TRP A 265 12.20 -8.15 -18.53
N GLU A 266 12.64 -7.38 -17.53
CA GLU A 266 11.77 -6.77 -16.53
C GLU A 266 11.91 -5.25 -16.50
N PRO A 267 11.34 -4.54 -17.49
CA PRO A 267 11.30 -3.08 -17.46
C PRO A 267 10.31 -2.60 -16.41
N LEU A 268 10.84 -2.16 -15.26
CA LEU A 268 10.06 -1.69 -14.11
C LEU A 268 10.36 -0.23 -13.80
N PRO A 269 9.55 0.70 -14.33
CA PRO A 269 9.67 2.11 -14.00
C PRO A 269 9.27 2.34 -12.54
N ALA A 270 9.89 3.35 -11.92
CA ALA A 270 9.50 3.84 -10.61
C ALA A 270 8.26 4.73 -10.73
N TYR A 271 7.15 4.27 -10.15
CA TYR A 271 5.93 5.02 -9.97
C TYR A 271 5.85 5.60 -8.56
N THR A 272 5.43 6.87 -8.46
CA THR A 272 5.47 7.68 -7.24
C THR A 272 4.18 8.46 -7.08
N LEU A 273 3.94 9.01 -5.89
CA LEU A 273 2.72 9.75 -5.58
C LEU A 273 2.61 11.09 -6.33
N HIS A 274 1.45 11.36 -6.90
CA HIS A 274 1.07 12.57 -7.64
C HIS A 274 -0.32 13.05 -7.20
N ARG A 275 -0.68 14.27 -7.60
CA ARG A 275 -2.01 14.87 -7.40
C ARG A 275 -2.47 15.63 -8.62
N MET A 276 -3.78 15.62 -8.89
CA MET A 276 -4.44 16.36 -9.97
C MET A 276 -5.77 16.95 -9.52
N ASN A 277 -6.31 17.89 -10.29
CA ASN A 277 -7.69 18.38 -10.13
C ASN A 277 -8.70 17.27 -10.48
N ALA A 278 -9.96 17.45 -10.07
CA ALA A 278 -11.04 16.47 -10.29
C ALA A 278 -11.29 16.14 -11.78
N ASP A 279 -10.94 17.07 -12.68
CA ASP A 279 -11.07 16.95 -14.13
C ASP A 279 -9.84 16.31 -14.81
N GLY A 280 -8.82 15.92 -14.04
CA GLY A 280 -7.55 15.38 -14.55
C GLY A 280 -6.48 16.43 -14.86
N SER A 281 -6.79 17.72 -14.78
CA SER A 281 -5.85 18.80 -15.05
C SER A 281 -4.89 19.07 -13.87
N GLY A 282 -3.84 19.86 -14.11
CA GLY A 282 -2.99 20.41 -13.04
C GLY A 282 -2.19 19.35 -12.26
N VAL A 283 -1.68 18.33 -12.95
CA VAL A 283 -0.92 17.27 -12.29
C VAL A 283 0.37 17.81 -11.66
N THR A 284 0.62 17.44 -10.42
CA THR A 284 1.80 17.77 -9.62
C THR A 284 2.39 16.53 -8.98
N THR A 285 3.72 16.47 -8.86
CA THR A 285 4.45 15.37 -8.20
C THR A 285 4.50 15.62 -6.69
N LEU A 286 4.02 14.67 -5.90
CA LEU A 286 4.04 14.74 -4.43
C LEU A 286 5.22 13.98 -3.83
N SER A 287 5.74 12.97 -4.52
CA SER A 287 6.89 12.18 -4.09
C SER A 287 8.00 12.18 -5.12
N TYR A 288 9.21 12.47 -4.66
CA TYR A 288 10.44 12.42 -5.45
C TYR A 288 11.32 11.23 -5.04
N HIS A 289 10.74 10.17 -4.47
CA HIS A 289 11.50 8.98 -4.12
C HIS A 289 12.07 8.29 -5.38
N GLU A 290 13.18 7.54 -5.24
CA GLU A 290 13.86 6.91 -6.38
C GLU A 290 13.25 5.56 -6.82
N THR A 291 12.26 5.04 -6.10
CA THR A 291 11.69 3.68 -6.23
C THR A 291 10.17 3.71 -6.07
N ASN A 292 9.53 2.56 -6.23
CA ASN A 292 8.09 2.40 -6.31
C ASN A 292 7.34 2.68 -4.98
N GLU A 293 6.14 3.25 -5.13
CA GLU A 293 5.16 3.51 -4.08
C GLU A 293 3.77 2.98 -4.50
N TRP A 294 2.90 2.63 -3.55
CA TRP A 294 1.57 2.05 -3.84
C TRP A 294 0.48 2.52 -2.89
N HIS A 295 -0.76 2.33 -3.33
CA HIS A 295 -1.97 2.30 -2.51
C HIS A 295 -2.14 3.52 -1.58
N PRO A 296 -2.15 4.75 -2.11
CA PRO A 296 -2.44 5.92 -1.31
C PRO A 296 -3.88 5.87 -0.80
N SER A 297 -4.07 6.24 0.47
CA SER A 297 -5.38 6.50 1.08
C SER A 297 -5.29 7.66 2.05
N VAL A 298 -6.41 8.30 2.37
CA VAL A 298 -6.44 9.43 3.30
C VAL A 298 -6.69 8.92 4.72
N LEU A 299 -5.88 9.39 5.67
CA LEU A 299 -6.05 9.16 7.10
C LEU A 299 -7.16 10.04 7.68
N ASN A 300 -7.68 9.67 8.84
CA ASN A 300 -8.73 10.45 9.51
C ASN A 300 -8.28 11.87 9.92
N ASP A 301 -6.96 12.14 9.93
CA ASP A 301 -6.38 13.47 10.17
C ASP A 301 -6.11 14.28 8.88
N GLY A 302 -6.50 13.76 7.71
CA GLY A 302 -6.35 14.44 6.41
C GLY A 302 -4.99 14.21 5.71
N ARG A 303 -4.02 13.56 6.36
CA ARG A 303 -2.77 13.15 5.68
C ARG A 303 -3.02 11.99 4.72
N ILE A 304 -2.15 11.82 3.74
CA ILE A 304 -2.14 10.65 2.85
C ILE A 304 -1.21 9.60 3.46
N VAL A 305 -1.67 8.35 3.62
CA VAL A 305 -0.85 7.17 3.91
C VAL A 305 -0.66 6.35 2.63
N TYR A 306 0.52 5.78 2.42
CA TYR A 306 0.86 4.98 1.24
C TYR A 306 1.98 3.99 1.58
N THR A 307 2.18 2.99 0.72
CA THR A 307 3.31 2.05 0.80
C THR A 307 4.49 2.63 0.03
N ARG A 308 5.70 2.56 0.58
CA ARG A 308 6.94 2.90 -0.15
C ARG A 308 7.95 1.79 -0.02
N TRP A 309 8.55 1.43 -1.15
CA TRP A 309 9.70 0.55 -1.21
C TRP A 309 11.00 1.33 -1.01
N ASP A 310 11.65 1.21 0.15
CA ASP A 310 12.83 1.99 0.50
C ASP A 310 14.06 1.10 0.74
N TYR A 311 14.86 0.91 -0.32
CA TYR A 311 16.09 0.11 -0.27
C TYR A 311 17.36 0.90 -0.57
N VAL A 312 17.40 2.19 -0.20
CA VAL A 312 18.62 2.99 -0.26
C VAL A 312 19.61 2.51 0.81
N ASP A 313 20.70 1.86 0.40
CA ASP A 313 21.67 1.19 1.30
C ASP A 313 21.04 0.10 2.18
N ARG A 314 20.02 -0.60 1.67
CA ARG A 314 19.36 -1.71 2.38
C ARG A 314 18.94 -2.85 1.43
N SER A 315 18.42 -3.93 2.00
CA SER A 315 17.83 -5.05 1.24
C SER A 315 16.69 -4.57 0.34
N ALA A 316 16.68 -5.04 -0.90
CA ALA A 316 15.62 -4.75 -1.86
C ALA A 316 14.30 -5.51 -1.56
N ALA A 317 14.26 -6.45 -0.62
CA ALA A 317 13.07 -7.30 -0.42
C ALA A 317 12.21 -6.92 0.80
N HIS A 318 12.80 -6.34 1.86
CA HIS A 318 12.12 -6.28 3.16
C HIS A 318 11.40 -4.96 3.47
N PHE A 319 11.75 -3.88 2.78
CA PHE A 319 11.41 -2.53 3.24
C PHE A 319 10.34 -1.90 2.35
N HIS A 320 9.13 -2.44 2.40
CA HIS A 320 7.94 -1.82 1.81
C HIS A 320 7.00 -1.34 2.94
N GLY A 321 7.45 -0.29 3.64
CA GLY A 321 6.76 0.23 4.82
C GLY A 321 5.61 1.18 4.51
N LEU A 322 4.85 1.52 5.55
CA LEU A 322 3.84 2.57 5.54
C LEU A 322 4.49 3.93 5.76
N TRP A 323 4.15 4.88 4.90
CA TRP A 323 4.60 6.27 4.94
C TRP A 323 3.41 7.20 4.90
N THR A 324 3.57 8.40 5.46
CA THR A 324 2.57 9.47 5.39
C THR A 324 3.15 10.70 4.70
N THR A 325 2.28 11.56 4.15
CA THR A 325 2.61 12.87 3.61
C THR A 325 1.39 13.79 3.68
N ASN A 326 1.59 15.10 3.69
CA ASN A 326 0.49 16.06 3.53
C ASN A 326 -0.05 16.01 2.08
N PRO A 327 -1.30 16.45 1.83
CA PRO A 327 -1.88 16.50 0.48
C PRO A 327 -1.13 17.36 -0.54
N ASP A 328 -0.25 18.26 -0.09
CA ASP A 328 0.66 19.06 -0.93
C ASP A 328 2.05 18.41 -1.11
N GLY A 329 2.26 17.21 -0.58
CA GLY A 329 3.52 16.46 -0.72
C GLY A 329 4.58 16.81 0.33
N SER A 330 4.31 17.75 1.23
CA SER A 330 5.21 18.12 2.33
C SER A 330 5.17 17.12 3.49
N ASN A 331 6.19 17.16 4.34
CA ASN A 331 6.25 16.39 5.59
C ASN A 331 6.15 14.86 5.41
N SER A 332 6.74 14.32 4.33
CA SER A 332 6.81 12.88 4.09
C SER A 332 7.56 12.16 5.23
N SER A 333 6.92 11.20 5.91
CA SER A 333 7.48 10.52 7.08
C SER A 333 7.09 9.06 7.16
N ILE A 334 7.92 8.24 7.81
CA ILE A 334 7.62 6.84 8.08
C ILE A 334 6.53 6.72 9.16
N LEU A 335 5.60 5.77 8.96
CA LEU A 335 4.60 5.38 9.95
C LEU A 335 4.97 4.05 10.64
N PHE A 336 5.25 3.00 9.86
CA PHE A 336 5.55 1.64 10.35
C PHE A 336 6.18 0.76 9.25
N GLY A 337 6.99 -0.22 9.63
CA GLY A 337 7.33 -1.36 8.76
C GLY A 337 8.53 -1.16 7.83
N ASN A 338 9.29 -0.07 8.00
CA ASN A 338 10.51 0.20 7.21
C ASN A 338 11.80 -0.24 7.94
N TYR A 339 11.67 -0.85 9.12
CA TYR A 339 12.77 -1.35 9.94
C TYR A 339 12.53 -2.78 10.44
N THR A 340 11.63 -3.54 9.80
CA THR A 340 11.42 -4.97 10.11
C THR A 340 11.68 -5.83 8.88
N GLN A 341 12.07 -7.09 9.12
CA GLN A 341 12.15 -8.15 8.11
C GLN A 341 11.09 -9.24 8.34
N ARG A 342 10.23 -9.05 9.35
CA ARG A 342 9.16 -9.99 9.68
C ARG A 342 7.91 -9.77 8.82
N ILE A 343 7.79 -8.59 8.20
CA ILE A 343 6.79 -8.23 7.20
C ILE A 343 7.57 -7.60 6.04
N ASN A 344 7.48 -8.18 4.84
CA ASN A 344 8.20 -7.65 3.69
C ASN A 344 7.49 -6.45 3.06
N ALA A 345 6.15 -6.46 3.07
CA ALA A 345 5.38 -5.34 2.57
C ALA A 345 4.07 -5.08 3.31
N CYS A 346 3.78 -3.79 3.49
CA CYS A 346 2.54 -3.29 4.08
C CYS A 346 1.69 -2.66 2.97
N PHE A 347 0.82 -3.43 2.32
CA PHE A 347 0.01 -2.99 1.18
C PHE A 347 -1.39 -2.51 1.59
N GLN A 348 -2.01 -1.70 0.72
CA GLN A 348 -3.41 -1.28 0.84
C GLN A 348 -3.78 -0.69 2.22
N PRO A 349 -2.98 0.26 2.75
CA PRO A 349 -3.30 0.89 4.02
C PRO A 349 -4.65 1.62 3.94
N ARG A 350 -5.46 1.50 5.00
CA ARG A 350 -6.76 2.19 5.16
C ARG A 350 -6.89 2.65 6.59
N ALA A 351 -7.28 3.91 6.78
CA ALA A 351 -7.72 4.36 8.10
C ALA A 351 -8.99 3.64 8.53
N ILE A 352 -9.08 3.32 9.82
CA ILE A 352 -10.28 2.73 10.40
C ILE A 352 -11.21 3.86 10.85
N PRO A 353 -12.48 3.90 10.41
CA PRO A 353 -13.43 4.94 10.82
C PRO A 353 -13.56 5.03 12.35
N GLY A 354 -13.57 6.25 12.89
CA GLY A 354 -13.69 6.48 14.34
C GLY A 354 -12.47 6.12 15.18
N SER A 355 -11.34 5.79 14.54
CA SER A 355 -10.10 5.38 15.21
C SER A 355 -8.87 6.11 14.64
N ASN A 356 -7.75 6.10 15.37
CA ASN A 356 -6.45 6.53 14.85
C ASN A 356 -5.67 5.37 14.21
N ARG A 357 -6.22 4.15 14.23
CA ARG A 357 -5.56 2.94 13.74
C ARG A 357 -5.67 2.79 12.23
N VAL A 358 -4.71 2.06 11.66
CA VAL A 358 -4.59 1.83 10.22
C VAL A 358 -4.56 0.33 9.95
N MET A 359 -5.45 -0.15 9.10
CA MET A 359 -5.47 -1.52 8.61
C MET A 359 -4.64 -1.64 7.33
N PHE A 360 -3.93 -2.74 7.13
CA PHE A 360 -3.19 -3.02 5.91
C PHE A 360 -3.08 -4.54 5.65
N VAL A 361 -2.64 -4.91 4.45
CA VAL A 361 -2.29 -6.27 4.06
C VAL A 361 -0.79 -6.48 4.25
N ALA A 362 -0.39 -7.37 5.15
CA ALA A 362 0.99 -7.83 5.23
C ALA A 362 1.26 -8.84 4.11
N GLY A 363 2.06 -8.43 3.13
CA GLY A 363 2.37 -9.16 1.91
C GLY A 363 3.86 -9.48 1.72
N ALA A 364 4.15 -10.13 0.59
CA ALA A 364 5.49 -10.53 0.14
C ALA A 364 6.11 -9.48 -0.79
N HIS A 365 7.41 -9.63 -1.10
CA HIS A 365 8.14 -8.97 -2.19
C HIS A 365 8.14 -9.78 -3.51
N HIS A 366 8.18 -11.11 -3.43
CA HIS A 366 8.23 -11.98 -4.60
C HIS A 366 6.87 -12.64 -4.93
N ALA A 367 5.77 -11.93 -4.69
CA ALA A 367 4.43 -12.38 -5.06
C ALA A 367 3.51 -11.22 -5.43
N VAL A 368 2.34 -11.54 -5.97
CA VAL A 368 1.26 -10.55 -6.18
C VAL A 368 0.79 -10.00 -4.84
N VAL A 369 0.10 -8.86 -4.87
CA VAL A 369 -0.50 -8.27 -3.67
C VAL A 369 -1.52 -9.25 -3.10
N GLY A 370 -1.38 -9.51 -1.80
CA GLY A 370 -2.20 -10.41 -1.02
C GLY A 370 -1.43 -10.94 0.19
N GLY A 371 -2.15 -11.31 1.25
CA GLY A 371 -1.53 -11.82 2.45
C GLY A 371 -2.45 -11.85 3.66
N SER A 372 -1.89 -11.56 4.83
CA SER A 372 -2.65 -11.50 6.09
C SER A 372 -3.09 -10.07 6.40
N LEU A 373 -4.15 -9.91 7.18
CA LEU A 373 -4.65 -8.61 7.59
C LEU A 373 -4.04 -8.21 8.94
N VAL A 374 -3.59 -6.96 9.01
CA VAL A 374 -2.92 -6.40 10.18
C VAL A 374 -3.51 -5.03 10.47
N ILE A 375 -3.67 -4.69 11.75
CA ILE A 375 -3.99 -3.34 12.20
C ILE A 375 -2.78 -2.82 12.96
N VAL A 376 -2.31 -1.62 12.61
CA VAL A 376 -1.28 -0.88 13.37
C VAL A 376 -1.93 0.27 14.15
N ASP A 377 -1.46 0.48 15.36
CA ASP A 377 -1.72 1.67 16.17
C ASP A 377 -0.53 2.63 16.08
N PRO A 378 -0.63 3.72 15.29
CA PRO A 378 0.42 4.71 15.14
C PRO A 378 0.91 5.32 16.44
N ALA A 379 0.08 5.41 17.48
CA ALA A 379 0.49 5.97 18.76
C ALA A 379 1.45 5.06 19.54
N ARG A 380 1.52 3.79 19.16
CA ARG A 380 2.36 2.76 19.79
C ARG A 380 3.56 2.37 18.94
N THR A 381 3.71 2.92 17.73
CA THR A 381 4.85 2.59 16.87
C THR A 381 6.14 3.08 17.51
N ALA A 382 7.10 2.16 17.60
CA ALA A 382 8.39 2.42 18.20
C ALA A 382 9.42 1.49 17.57
N LEU A 383 10.68 1.92 17.63
CA LEU A 383 11.80 1.07 17.28
C LEU A 383 12.40 0.48 18.55
N ASP A 384 12.79 -0.77 18.47
CA ASP A 384 13.56 -1.41 19.52
C ASP A 384 14.97 -0.80 19.60
N ARG A 385 15.40 -0.43 20.81
CA ARG A 385 16.65 0.31 20.99
C ARG A 385 17.90 -0.56 20.83
N GLU A 386 17.77 -1.87 21.00
CA GLU A 386 18.91 -2.79 20.86
C GLU A 386 19.08 -3.23 19.41
N THR A 387 17.97 -3.58 18.76
CA THR A 387 17.97 -4.15 17.41
C THR A 387 17.73 -3.13 16.30
N GLY A 388 17.15 -1.97 16.62
CA GLY A 388 16.73 -0.96 15.66
C GLY A 388 15.48 -1.35 14.85
N GLN A 389 14.77 -2.43 15.22
CA GLN A 389 13.64 -2.95 14.45
C GLN A 389 12.29 -2.40 14.90
N ASP A 390 11.30 -2.39 14.00
CA ASP A 390 9.91 -2.07 14.37
C ASP A 390 9.40 -3.04 15.47
N ARG A 391 8.79 -2.46 16.50
CA ARG A 391 8.15 -3.18 17.60
C ARG A 391 6.77 -3.70 17.19
N PHE A 392 6.53 -4.98 17.43
CA PHE A 392 5.28 -5.64 16.99
C PHE A 392 4.16 -5.49 18.02
N GLU A 393 4.44 -4.91 19.18
CA GLU A 393 3.43 -4.52 20.15
C GLU A 393 2.47 -3.47 19.57
N SER A 394 2.89 -2.69 18.57
CA SER A 394 2.04 -1.71 17.90
C SER A 394 1.05 -2.31 16.91
N ILE A 395 1.08 -3.63 16.68
CA ILE A 395 0.21 -4.28 15.70
C ILE A 395 -0.67 -5.38 16.31
N ASP A 396 -1.85 -5.55 15.71
CA ASP A 396 -2.73 -6.69 15.87
C ASP A 396 -2.74 -7.50 14.57
N LEU A 397 -2.45 -8.80 14.66
CA LEU A 397 -2.69 -9.73 13.54
C LEU A 397 -4.18 -10.10 13.53
N VAL A 398 -4.94 -9.55 12.59
CA VAL A 398 -6.39 -9.78 12.47
C VAL A 398 -6.67 -11.19 11.99
N THR A 399 -5.83 -11.71 11.08
CA THR A 399 -5.97 -13.05 10.51
C THR A 399 -4.70 -13.88 10.75
N PRO A 400 -4.41 -14.25 12.01
CA PRO A 400 -3.16 -14.93 12.38
C PRO A 400 -3.04 -16.33 11.79
N GLU A 401 -4.14 -16.91 11.29
CA GLU A 401 -4.16 -18.20 10.60
C GLU A 401 -3.58 -18.14 9.17
N VAL A 402 -3.40 -16.93 8.62
CA VAL A 402 -2.61 -16.70 7.39
C VAL A 402 -1.23 -16.24 7.81
N CYS A 403 -0.20 -17.02 7.46
CA CYS A 403 1.17 -16.63 7.77
C CYS A 403 1.56 -15.33 7.04
N LEU A 404 2.48 -14.56 7.64
CA LEU A 404 3.09 -13.41 6.99
C LEU A 404 3.85 -13.90 5.73
N PRO A 405 3.50 -13.47 4.52
CA PRO A 405 4.11 -14.02 3.31
C PRO A 405 5.60 -13.71 3.20
N GLU A 406 6.40 -14.68 2.74
CA GLU A 406 7.85 -14.59 2.46
C GLU A 406 8.75 -14.32 3.70
N ALA A 407 8.19 -14.11 4.88
CA ALA A 407 8.97 -14.09 6.12
C ALA A 407 8.96 -15.48 6.82
N PRO A 408 7.91 -15.88 7.56
CA PRO A 408 7.80 -17.23 8.10
C PRO A 408 7.44 -18.31 7.06
N GLY A 409 6.88 -17.96 5.90
CA GLY A 409 6.51 -18.95 4.87
C GLY A 409 5.61 -18.39 3.77
N TRP A 410 4.99 -19.28 3.00
CA TRP A 410 4.06 -18.93 1.91
C TRP A 410 2.64 -19.38 2.25
N PRO A 411 1.64 -18.49 2.17
CA PRO A 411 0.30 -18.83 2.61
C PRO A 411 -0.47 -19.63 1.56
N THR A 412 -1.29 -20.58 2.01
CA THR A 412 -2.16 -21.43 1.17
C THR A 412 -3.54 -20.81 0.90
N SER A 413 -3.79 -19.63 1.44
CA SER A 413 -4.99 -18.80 1.32
C SER A 413 -4.60 -17.36 1.63
N TYR A 414 -5.31 -16.35 1.14
CA TYR A 414 -4.90 -14.96 1.38
C TYR A 414 -6.07 -13.98 1.30
N PHE A 415 -5.88 -12.85 1.98
CA PHE A 415 -6.75 -11.68 1.94
C PHE A 415 -6.16 -10.60 1.03
N HIS A 416 -7.05 -9.75 0.52
CA HIS A 416 -6.77 -8.64 -0.37
C HIS A 416 -7.87 -7.57 -0.23
N SER A 417 -7.58 -6.33 -0.61
CA SER A 417 -8.51 -5.19 -0.62
C SER A 417 -9.36 -5.07 0.66
N PRO A 418 -8.75 -4.94 1.85
CA PRO A 418 -9.53 -4.68 3.05
C PRO A 418 -10.20 -3.31 2.99
N TRP A 419 -11.44 -3.25 3.46
CA TRP A 419 -12.19 -2.03 3.71
C TRP A 419 -12.72 -2.06 5.15
N PRO A 420 -12.09 -1.35 6.08
CA PRO A 420 -12.54 -1.33 7.47
C PRO A 420 -13.86 -0.56 7.61
N LEU A 421 -14.82 -1.18 8.31
CA LEU A 421 -16.08 -0.57 8.70
C LEU A 421 -16.01 -0.06 10.15
N SER A 422 -15.27 -0.78 10.98
CA SER A 422 -14.90 -0.45 12.37
C SER A 422 -13.56 -1.14 12.69
N GLU A 423 -13.11 -1.09 13.95
CA GLU A 423 -11.94 -1.88 14.40
C GLU A 423 -12.20 -3.39 14.42
N ASP A 424 -13.47 -3.81 14.37
CA ASP A 424 -13.89 -5.20 14.52
C ASP A 424 -14.54 -5.80 13.26
N CYS A 425 -15.04 -4.98 12.34
CA CYS A 425 -15.79 -5.41 11.15
C CYS A 425 -15.17 -4.86 9.86
N PHE A 426 -15.07 -5.71 8.83
CA PHE A 426 -14.39 -5.41 7.58
C PHE A 426 -15.14 -6.00 6.38
N LEU A 427 -15.06 -5.34 5.22
CA LEU A 427 -15.23 -6.01 3.93
C LEU A 427 -13.85 -6.38 3.38
N VAL A 428 -13.73 -7.57 2.81
CA VAL A 428 -12.45 -8.09 2.33
C VAL A 428 -12.64 -8.86 1.03
N SER A 429 -11.57 -8.99 0.27
CA SER A 429 -11.46 -9.99 -0.79
C SER A 429 -10.64 -11.16 -0.28
N PHE A 430 -11.09 -12.39 -0.49
CA PHE A 430 -10.43 -13.59 0.06
C PHE A 430 -10.36 -14.73 -0.95
N SER A 431 -9.25 -15.48 -0.90
CA SER A 431 -9.03 -16.69 -1.69
C SER A 431 -8.69 -17.88 -0.79
N PHE A 432 -9.34 -19.02 -1.05
CA PHE A 432 -8.97 -20.33 -0.49
C PHE A 432 -7.73 -20.94 -1.14
N GLU A 433 -7.22 -20.33 -2.21
CA GLU A 433 -6.05 -20.83 -2.95
C GLU A 433 -4.76 -20.10 -2.53
N PRO A 434 -3.59 -20.70 -2.78
CA PRO A 434 -2.30 -20.09 -2.43
C PRO A 434 -2.07 -18.72 -3.08
N LEU A 435 -1.27 -17.89 -2.42
CA LEU A 435 -0.86 -16.61 -2.98
C LEU A 435 -0.02 -16.82 -4.25
N GLY A 436 -0.44 -16.22 -5.37
CA GLY A 436 0.26 -16.30 -6.66
C GLY A 436 1.58 -15.53 -6.65
N GLY A 437 2.66 -16.09 -7.19
CA GLY A 437 3.94 -15.40 -7.21
C GLY A 437 5.13 -16.23 -7.66
N SER A 438 6.18 -15.55 -8.10
CA SER A 438 7.45 -16.22 -8.45
C SER A 438 8.12 -16.86 -7.24
N GLY A 439 8.05 -16.21 -6.07
CA GLY A 439 8.60 -16.72 -4.82
C GLY A 439 7.76 -17.84 -4.20
N SER A 440 6.43 -17.78 -4.34
CA SER A 440 5.53 -18.82 -3.82
C SER A 440 5.46 -20.06 -4.69
N GLY A 441 5.95 -19.99 -5.93
CA GLY A 441 5.85 -21.05 -6.94
C GLY A 441 4.47 -21.20 -7.57
N THR A 442 3.46 -20.42 -7.14
CA THR A 442 2.10 -20.47 -7.69
C THR A 442 2.00 -19.54 -8.91
N LYS A 443 2.10 -20.12 -10.11
CA LYS A 443 2.13 -19.37 -11.38
C LYS A 443 0.75 -19.04 -11.96
N ARG A 444 -0.32 -19.63 -11.42
CA ARG A 444 -1.70 -19.40 -11.89
C ARG A 444 -2.32 -18.23 -11.15
N ASP A 445 -3.24 -17.53 -11.80
CA ASP A 445 -4.03 -16.46 -11.15
C ASP A 445 -5.12 -17.10 -10.28
N THR A 446 -4.84 -17.16 -8.98
CA THR A 446 -5.76 -17.64 -7.95
C THR A 446 -6.85 -16.61 -7.68
N LYS A 447 -8.11 -17.04 -7.56
CA LYS A 447 -9.26 -16.12 -7.59
C LYS A 447 -9.75 -15.75 -6.19
N THR A 448 -10.23 -14.52 -6.07
CA THR A 448 -10.82 -13.98 -4.83
C THR A 448 -12.34 -13.81 -4.95
N GLY A 449 -13.05 -13.95 -3.83
CA GLY A 449 -14.44 -13.52 -3.66
C GLY A 449 -14.54 -12.37 -2.66
N ILE A 450 -15.71 -11.73 -2.57
CA ILE A 450 -16.03 -10.67 -1.61
C ILE A 450 -16.68 -11.26 -0.37
N TYR A 451 -16.18 -10.88 0.80
CA TYR A 451 -16.66 -11.36 2.10
C TYR A 451 -16.82 -10.21 3.09
N TYR A 452 -17.77 -10.38 4.00
CA TYR A 452 -17.69 -9.78 5.32
C TYR A 452 -16.76 -10.60 6.21
N LEU A 453 -15.97 -9.93 7.05
CA LEU A 453 -15.11 -10.53 8.06
C LEU A 453 -15.23 -9.73 9.36
N ASP A 454 -15.21 -10.42 10.50
CA ASP A 454 -15.05 -9.78 11.81
C ASP A 454 -14.03 -10.46 12.73
N ARG A 455 -13.62 -9.73 13.76
CA ARG A 455 -12.72 -10.22 14.82
C ARG A 455 -13.41 -11.18 15.79
N PHE A 456 -14.72 -11.41 15.62
CA PHE A 456 -15.50 -12.34 16.44
C PHE A 456 -15.48 -13.76 15.87
N GLY A 457 -14.90 -13.98 14.69
CA GLY A 457 -14.75 -15.29 14.06
C GLY A 457 -15.76 -15.57 12.96
N ASN A 458 -16.54 -14.58 12.53
CA ASN A 458 -17.48 -14.74 11.43
C ASN A 458 -16.85 -14.26 10.11
N MET A 459 -17.00 -15.09 9.07
CA MET A 459 -16.64 -14.74 7.70
C MET A 459 -17.76 -15.18 6.76
N GLU A 460 -18.38 -14.24 6.06
CA GLU A 460 -19.61 -14.47 5.29
C GLU A 460 -19.45 -14.05 3.83
N LEU A 461 -19.67 -15.00 2.92
CA LEU A 461 -19.60 -14.77 1.48
C LEU A 461 -20.69 -13.78 1.04
N PHE A 462 -20.29 -12.73 0.33
CA PHE A 462 -21.21 -11.82 -0.36
C PHE A 462 -21.35 -12.19 -1.83
N TYR A 463 -20.22 -12.35 -2.51
CA TYR A 463 -20.18 -12.62 -3.93
C TYR A 463 -18.90 -13.33 -4.34
N ARG A 464 -19.02 -14.33 -5.23
CA ARG A 464 -17.88 -14.86 -5.97
C ARG A 464 -18.33 -15.34 -7.34
N GLU A 465 -17.40 -15.35 -8.27
CA GLU A 465 -17.59 -15.90 -9.61
C GLU A 465 -16.39 -16.77 -9.97
N GLU A 466 -16.64 -17.90 -10.62
CA GLU A 466 -15.57 -18.79 -11.05
C GLU A 466 -14.75 -18.17 -12.19
N GLY A 467 -13.42 -18.36 -12.16
CA GLY A 467 -12.54 -17.89 -13.23
C GLY A 467 -12.18 -16.41 -13.22
N ILE A 468 -12.67 -15.62 -12.26
CA ILE A 468 -12.32 -14.19 -12.12
C ILE A 468 -12.21 -13.76 -10.66
N SER A 469 -11.31 -12.80 -10.37
CA SER A 469 -11.16 -12.25 -9.02
C SER A 469 -12.17 -11.14 -8.81
N CYS A 470 -12.87 -11.17 -7.68
CA CYS A 470 -13.71 -10.08 -7.19
C CYS A 470 -12.96 -9.35 -6.07
N MET A 471 -12.65 -8.08 -6.28
CA MET A 471 -11.72 -7.29 -5.47
C MET A 471 -12.27 -5.90 -5.15
N TYR A 472 -11.64 -5.21 -4.19
CA TYR A 472 -11.96 -3.83 -3.81
C TYR A 472 -13.43 -3.60 -3.43
N PRO A 473 -13.99 -4.36 -2.46
CA PRO A 473 -15.33 -4.06 -1.98
C PRO A 473 -15.36 -2.72 -1.25
N VAL A 474 -16.23 -1.81 -1.69
CA VAL A 474 -16.46 -0.51 -1.07
C VAL A 474 -17.96 -0.30 -0.90
N PRO A 475 -18.47 0.00 0.32
CA PRO A 475 -19.85 0.41 0.48
C PRO A 475 -20.14 1.67 -0.35
N LEU A 476 -21.15 1.60 -1.20
CA LEU A 476 -21.61 2.73 -2.02
C LEU A 476 -22.57 3.58 -1.17
N ALA A 477 -21.99 4.33 -0.25
CA ALA A 477 -22.70 5.24 0.63
C ALA A 477 -21.81 6.42 1.01
N ALA A 478 -22.42 7.60 1.15
CA ALA A 478 -21.72 8.79 1.60
C ALA A 478 -21.05 8.52 2.96
N ARG A 479 -19.84 9.07 3.12
CA ARG A 479 -19.03 8.95 4.34
C ARG A 479 -18.40 10.30 4.69
N PRO A 480 -18.12 10.56 5.97
CA PRO A 480 -17.44 11.79 6.37
C PRO A 480 -16.10 11.96 5.64
N ALA A 481 -15.88 13.13 5.05
CA ALA A 481 -14.58 13.51 4.53
C ALA A 481 -13.65 13.89 5.70
N PRO A 482 -12.39 13.43 5.73
CA PRO A 482 -11.38 13.93 6.65
C PRO A 482 -11.16 15.44 6.52
N PRO A 483 -10.49 16.10 7.47
CA PRO A 483 -10.18 17.52 7.36
C PRO A 483 -9.32 17.83 6.12
N VAL A 484 -9.58 18.97 5.47
CA VAL A 484 -8.67 19.53 4.45
C VAL A 484 -7.49 20.16 5.17
N LEU A 485 -6.28 19.66 4.91
CA LEU A 485 -5.05 20.25 5.45
C LEU A 485 -4.59 21.44 4.59
N PRO A 486 -4.39 22.64 5.19
CA PRO A 486 -3.86 23.78 4.47
C PRO A 486 -2.38 23.55 4.11
N SER A 487 -1.96 24.07 2.95
CA SER A 487 -0.55 24.08 2.59
C SER A 487 0.21 25.10 3.43
N MET A 488 1.40 24.69 3.91
CA MET A 488 2.32 25.54 4.67
C MET A 488 3.58 25.89 3.86
N LEU A 489 3.56 25.66 2.55
CA LEU A 489 4.65 25.99 1.65
C LEU A 489 4.81 27.51 1.56
N ASP A 490 6.04 27.99 1.68
CA ASP A 490 6.42 29.40 1.59
C ASP A 490 6.94 29.73 0.18
N PRO A 491 6.16 30.44 -0.66
CA PRO A 491 6.60 30.79 -2.02
C PRO A 491 7.89 31.62 -2.04
N GLY A 492 8.24 32.29 -0.93
CA GLY A 492 9.46 33.07 -0.80
C GLY A 492 10.75 32.23 -0.85
N LEU A 493 10.66 30.89 -0.78
CA LEU A 493 11.83 30.01 -0.94
C LEU A 493 12.07 29.56 -2.38
N GLY A 494 11.17 29.89 -3.32
CA GLY A 494 11.30 29.48 -4.72
C GLY A 494 11.46 27.96 -4.86
N GLU A 495 12.45 27.53 -5.65
CA GLU A 495 12.75 26.12 -5.96
C GLU A 495 13.59 25.43 -4.87
N GLU A 496 13.63 25.98 -3.66
CA GLU A 496 14.34 25.43 -2.51
C GLU A 496 13.39 25.09 -1.37
N GLY A 497 13.87 24.24 -0.47
CA GLY A 497 13.31 24.08 0.87
C GLY A 497 14.34 24.45 1.94
N GLU A 498 13.88 24.49 3.19
CA GLU A 498 14.72 24.72 4.36
C GLU A 498 14.61 23.53 5.33
N LEU A 499 15.76 23.03 5.77
CA LEU A 499 15.85 21.95 6.75
C LEU A 499 16.42 22.46 8.07
N VAL A 500 15.87 21.94 9.16
CA VAL A 500 16.33 22.19 10.54
C VAL A 500 16.57 20.85 11.25
N LEU A 501 17.73 20.71 11.87
CA LEU A 501 18.06 19.63 12.80
C LEU A 501 18.26 20.26 14.18
N ALA A 502 17.50 19.81 15.18
CA ALA A 502 17.59 20.38 16.52
C ALA A 502 18.89 19.98 17.24
N ASP A 503 19.24 18.69 17.22
CA ASP A 503 20.48 18.17 17.82
C ASP A 503 20.88 16.83 17.18
N VAL A 504 22.00 16.81 16.47
CA VAL A 504 22.57 15.64 15.80
C VAL A 504 22.86 14.47 16.73
N GLN A 505 23.07 14.72 18.03
CA GLN A 505 23.37 13.70 19.03
C GLN A 505 22.11 12.96 19.51
N GLN A 506 20.92 13.48 19.21
CA GLN A 506 19.67 12.75 19.44
C GLN A 506 19.52 11.64 18.40
N SER A 507 19.77 10.40 18.79
CA SER A 507 19.67 9.25 17.90
C SER A 507 19.11 8.02 18.63
N LEU A 508 18.45 7.12 17.91
CA LEU A 508 17.97 5.85 18.46
C LEU A 508 19.13 5.02 19.02
N LEU A 509 20.16 4.84 18.18
CA LEU A 509 21.43 4.21 18.54
C LEU A 509 22.45 5.32 18.84
N PRO A 510 23.07 5.35 20.05
CA PRO A 510 24.01 6.40 20.42
C PRO A 510 25.16 6.55 19.42
N LEU A 511 25.48 7.79 19.06
CA LEU A 511 26.68 8.10 18.28
C LEU A 511 27.94 7.96 19.15
N PRO A 512 29.12 7.66 18.58
CA PRO A 512 30.38 7.59 19.32
C PRO A 512 30.68 8.91 20.05
N ALA A 513 30.86 8.84 21.37
CA ALA A 513 31.05 10.01 22.23
C ALA A 513 32.38 10.75 22.01
N ASP A 514 33.36 10.11 21.36
CA ASP A 514 34.68 10.64 21.06
C ASP A 514 34.78 11.29 19.67
N ARG A 515 33.65 11.42 18.96
CA ARG A 515 33.60 11.96 17.59
C ARG A 515 32.56 13.05 17.48
N ASP A 516 33.00 14.28 17.72
CA ASP A 516 32.16 15.48 17.56
C ASP A 516 31.75 15.66 16.09
N ILE A 517 30.44 15.82 15.85
CA ILE A 517 29.92 16.11 14.53
C ILE A 517 30.02 17.61 14.25
N VAL A 518 30.70 17.98 13.17
CA VAL A 518 30.95 19.39 12.82
C VAL A 518 30.24 19.82 11.54
N ALA A 519 29.78 18.86 10.72
CA ALA A 519 29.08 19.14 9.48
C ALA A 519 28.16 17.98 9.07
N LEU A 520 27.21 18.28 8.18
CA LEU A 520 26.48 17.28 7.41
C LEU A 520 26.95 17.34 5.96
N ARG A 521 27.26 16.18 5.37
CA ARG A 521 27.36 16.03 3.91
C ARG A 521 25.98 15.83 3.32
N VAL A 522 25.67 16.62 2.30
CA VAL A 522 24.41 16.54 1.56
C VAL A 522 24.68 15.89 0.21
N PHE A 523 24.11 14.70 0.01
CA PHE A 523 24.14 14.00 -1.27
C PHE A 523 22.77 14.07 -1.93
N GLN A 524 22.75 14.13 -3.25
CA GLN A 524 21.58 13.73 -4.03
C GLN A 524 21.76 12.27 -4.46
N VAL A 525 20.76 11.44 -4.21
CA VAL A 525 20.61 10.11 -4.82
C VAL A 525 19.96 10.30 -6.19
N LEU A 526 20.56 9.75 -7.24
CA LEU A 526 20.11 9.94 -8.62
C LEU A 526 19.21 8.78 -9.03
N PRO A 527 17.96 9.05 -9.47
CA PRO A 527 17.13 8.02 -10.09
C PRO A 527 17.83 7.43 -11.31
N LYS A 528 17.60 6.14 -11.56
CA LYS A 528 18.10 5.44 -12.74
C LYS A 528 17.21 5.77 -13.95
N THR A 529 17.74 6.34 -15.03
CA THR A 529 16.89 6.89 -16.12
C THR A 529 17.19 6.34 -17.53
N GLU A 530 18.37 5.79 -17.81
CA GLU A 530 18.77 5.36 -19.17
C GLU A 530 18.42 3.91 -19.51
N SER A 531 18.51 3.01 -18.53
CA SER A 531 18.23 1.59 -18.71
C SER A 531 17.50 1.04 -17.51
N HIS A 532 16.55 0.14 -17.73
CA HIS A 532 15.96 -0.62 -16.64
C HIS A 532 16.91 -1.72 -16.13
N VAL A 533 17.86 -2.16 -16.97
CA VAL A 533 18.72 -3.31 -16.70
C VAL A 533 19.73 -2.98 -15.61
N ILE A 534 19.77 -3.80 -14.57
CA ILE A 534 20.74 -3.69 -13.47
C ILE A 534 22.18 -3.59 -13.98
N ASP A 535 22.96 -2.74 -13.30
CA ASP A 535 24.38 -2.47 -13.61
C ASP A 535 24.65 -2.03 -15.06
N LYS A 536 23.67 -1.40 -15.71
CA LYS A 536 23.83 -0.74 -17.01
C LYS A 536 23.43 0.75 -16.93
N PRO A 537 24.41 1.68 -17.01
CA PRO A 537 25.84 1.42 -16.90
C PRO A 537 26.21 0.91 -15.50
N ARG A 538 27.39 0.28 -15.37
CA ARG A 538 27.87 -0.18 -14.07
C ARG A 538 28.33 1.04 -13.26
N ILE A 539 27.62 1.32 -12.17
CA ILE A 539 27.89 2.48 -11.30
C ILE A 539 28.97 2.19 -10.26
N GLY A 540 29.08 0.94 -9.80
CA GLY A 540 30.09 0.55 -8.83
C GLY A 540 30.33 -0.96 -8.76
N TYR A 541 31.00 -1.38 -7.69
CA TYR A 541 31.39 -2.77 -7.54
C TYR A 541 30.21 -3.66 -7.16
N ALA A 542 29.39 -3.22 -6.22
CA ALA A 542 28.20 -3.95 -5.80
C ALA A 542 27.09 -3.87 -6.84
N ARG A 543 26.24 -4.89 -6.83
CA ARG A 543 25.13 -5.07 -7.75
C ARG A 543 23.98 -4.11 -7.39
N GLY A 544 23.50 -3.31 -8.33
CA GLY A 544 22.35 -2.41 -8.14
C GLY A 544 22.61 -1.18 -7.27
N GLU A 545 23.84 -0.66 -7.27
CA GLU A 545 24.21 0.56 -6.52
C GLU A 545 23.45 1.81 -7.01
N SER A 546 23.12 2.71 -6.09
CA SER A 546 22.58 4.04 -6.41
C SER A 546 23.70 4.98 -6.87
N ALA A 547 23.48 5.68 -7.98
CA ALA A 547 24.34 6.80 -8.36
C ALA A 547 24.11 8.00 -7.42
N ARG A 548 25.18 8.72 -7.08
CA ARG A 548 25.13 9.85 -6.13
C ARG A 548 25.90 11.06 -6.62
N MET A 549 25.43 12.23 -6.22
CA MET A 549 26.18 13.49 -6.31
C MET A 549 26.39 14.03 -4.90
N LEU A 550 27.63 14.30 -4.50
CA LEU A 550 27.85 15.12 -3.30
C LEU A 550 27.56 16.56 -3.69
N LEU A 551 26.44 17.07 -3.19
CA LEU A 551 26.13 18.49 -3.32
C LEU A 551 27.18 19.26 -2.52
N GLY A 552 27.42 18.90 -1.27
CA GLY A 552 28.44 19.57 -0.48
C GLY A 552 28.27 19.37 1.00
N THR A 553 28.70 20.36 1.78
CA THR A 553 28.61 20.34 3.24
C THR A 553 27.85 21.54 3.78
N VAL A 554 27.21 21.32 4.93
CA VAL A 554 26.59 22.38 5.75
C VAL A 554 27.09 22.24 7.19
N PRO A 555 27.32 23.35 7.90
CA PRO A 555 27.87 23.31 9.24
C PRO A 555 26.85 22.78 10.26
N VAL A 556 27.35 22.06 11.25
CA VAL A 556 26.64 21.71 12.49
C VAL A 556 27.22 22.58 13.60
N GLU A 557 26.34 23.22 14.37
CA GLU A 557 26.70 24.09 15.47
C GLU A 557 27.25 23.28 16.67
N ALA A 558 27.89 23.96 17.61
CA ALA A 558 28.45 23.33 18.81
C ALA A 558 27.40 22.66 19.72
N ASP A 559 26.13 23.04 19.61
CA ASP A 559 25.00 22.39 20.30
C ASP A 559 24.39 21.21 19.50
N GLY A 560 25.02 20.82 18.40
CA GLY A 560 24.55 19.75 17.52
C GLY A 560 23.48 20.19 16.51
N SER A 561 23.04 21.44 16.53
CA SER A 561 21.98 21.93 15.64
C SER A 561 22.47 22.27 14.24
N ALA A 562 21.58 22.18 13.24
CA ALA A 562 21.88 22.63 11.88
C ALA A 562 20.66 23.26 11.22
N ARG A 563 20.88 24.29 10.39
CA ARG A 563 19.83 24.96 9.58
C ARG A 563 20.39 25.32 8.21
N PHE A 564 19.75 24.85 7.15
CA PHE A 564 20.29 25.01 5.79
C PHE A 564 19.25 24.89 4.68
N ARG A 565 19.58 25.47 3.52
CA ARG A 565 18.80 25.39 2.28
C ARG A 565 19.16 24.14 1.48
N VAL A 566 18.17 23.59 0.79
CA VAL A 566 18.35 22.43 -0.10
C VAL A 566 17.51 22.57 -1.37
N PRO A 567 17.93 21.99 -2.51
CA PRO A 567 17.12 22.01 -3.72
C PRO A 567 15.83 21.20 -3.54
N ALA A 568 14.69 21.75 -3.97
CA ALA A 568 13.42 21.06 -3.97
C ALA A 568 13.34 19.98 -5.07
N GLY A 569 12.47 18.99 -4.85
CA GLY A 569 12.23 17.91 -5.81
C GLY A 569 13.43 16.99 -6.07
N LYS A 570 14.42 16.97 -5.16
CA LYS A 570 15.60 16.10 -5.24
C LYS A 570 15.60 15.09 -4.08
N PRO A 571 15.86 13.79 -4.32
CA PRO A 571 16.08 12.84 -3.24
C PRO A 571 17.44 13.07 -2.59
N LEU A 572 17.44 13.55 -1.35
CA LEU A 572 18.58 13.95 -0.55
C LEU A 572 18.93 12.89 0.50
N TYR A 573 20.22 12.73 0.72
CA TYR A 573 20.81 11.78 1.67
C TYR A 573 21.88 12.49 2.49
N PHE A 574 21.94 12.19 3.79
CA PHE A 574 22.87 12.87 4.71
C PHE A 574 23.91 11.93 5.32
N GLN A 575 25.11 12.46 5.55
CA GLN A 575 26.10 11.87 6.45
C GLN A 575 26.51 12.89 7.51
N ALA A 576 26.45 12.49 8.78
CA ALA A 576 27.08 13.22 9.87
C ALA A 576 28.60 12.98 9.82
N VAL A 577 29.40 14.05 9.83
CA VAL A 577 30.87 13.97 9.70
C VAL A 577 31.58 14.65 10.85
N ASP A 578 32.70 14.04 11.26
CA ASP A 578 33.55 14.59 12.33
C ASP A 578 34.57 15.62 11.84
N GLY A 579 35.31 16.23 12.77
CA GLY A 579 36.37 17.20 12.49
C GLY A 579 37.53 16.69 11.62
N SER A 580 37.66 15.37 11.44
CA SER A 580 38.63 14.75 10.52
C SER A 580 38.06 14.52 9.11
N GLY A 581 36.80 14.90 8.89
CA GLY A 581 36.09 14.68 7.64
C GLY A 581 35.63 13.24 7.42
N ARG A 582 35.56 12.41 8.48
CA ARG A 582 35.11 11.02 8.37
C ARG A 582 33.64 10.91 8.73
N ALA A 583 32.90 10.06 8.02
CA ALA A 583 31.50 9.79 8.36
C ALA A 583 31.42 9.10 9.73
N VAL A 584 30.47 9.55 10.55
CA VAL A 584 30.11 8.94 11.84
C VAL A 584 28.83 8.13 11.69
N ALA A 585 27.81 8.73 11.06
CA ALA A 585 26.56 8.09 10.74
C ALA A 585 26.12 8.47 9.31
N SER A 586 25.39 7.57 8.66
CA SER A 586 24.81 7.81 7.35
C SER A 586 23.34 7.44 7.36
N MET A 587 22.52 8.27 6.73
CA MET A 587 21.13 7.95 6.44
C MET A 587 21.08 6.65 5.61
N ARG A 588 20.00 5.88 5.72
CA ARG A 588 19.76 4.71 4.86
C ARG A 588 18.43 4.85 4.14
N SER A 589 18.13 6.02 3.64
CA SER A 589 16.87 6.40 3.00
C SER A 589 17.13 7.73 2.29
N VAL A 590 16.11 8.34 1.72
CA VAL A 590 16.18 9.72 1.21
C VAL A 590 15.08 10.58 1.80
N VAL A 591 15.36 11.86 1.95
CA VAL A 591 14.34 12.90 2.14
C VAL A 591 14.25 13.72 0.86
N TYR A 592 13.10 14.30 0.58
CA TYR A 592 12.96 15.34 -0.43
C TYR A 592 12.02 16.39 0.14
N VAL A 593 12.07 17.59 -0.42
CA VAL A 593 11.24 18.71 -0.02
C VAL A 593 10.50 19.27 -1.22
N GLN A 594 9.27 19.74 -1.00
CA GLN A 594 8.53 20.53 -1.96
C GLN A 594 9.13 21.94 -2.07
N PRO A 595 8.96 22.64 -3.22
CA PRO A 595 9.29 24.06 -3.31
C PRO A 595 8.57 24.85 -2.22
N GLY A 596 9.31 25.63 -1.43
CA GLY A 596 8.73 26.37 -0.30
C GLY A 596 8.58 25.59 1.01
N GLU A 597 8.95 24.30 1.07
CA GLU A 597 8.80 23.52 2.30
C GLU A 597 9.86 23.91 3.33
N ARG A 598 9.42 24.09 4.58
CA ARG A 598 10.28 24.10 5.77
C ARG A 598 10.03 22.84 6.58
N ARG A 599 11.09 22.11 6.90
CA ARG A 599 10.99 20.83 7.62
C ARG A 599 12.04 20.73 8.71
N GLY A 600 11.63 20.23 9.87
CA GLY A 600 12.52 19.96 11.00
C GLY A 600 12.59 18.48 11.36
N CYS A 601 13.71 18.05 11.95
CA CYS A 601 13.80 16.84 12.77
C CYS A 601 14.45 17.16 14.11
N VAL A 602 14.16 16.35 15.12
CA VAL A 602 14.79 16.51 16.44
C VAL A 602 16.23 16.02 16.38
N GLY A 603 16.43 14.89 15.72
CA GLY A 603 17.70 14.17 15.75
C GLY A 603 18.08 13.46 14.46
N CYS A 604 19.14 12.67 14.54
CA CYS A 604 19.55 11.75 13.50
C CYS A 604 18.99 10.36 13.80
N HIS A 605 17.77 10.10 13.28
CA HIS A 605 17.06 8.82 13.49
C HIS A 605 16.67 8.63 14.97
N GLU A 606 16.15 9.69 15.57
CA GLU A 606 15.62 9.70 16.93
C GLU A 606 14.41 8.74 17.08
N PRO A 607 14.15 8.23 18.31
CA PRO A 607 12.93 7.47 18.56
C PRO A 607 11.66 8.28 18.17
N PRO A 608 10.62 7.62 17.62
CA PRO A 608 9.33 8.28 17.41
C PRO A 608 8.80 8.92 18.70
N GLY A 609 8.22 10.11 18.60
CA GLY A 609 7.69 10.86 19.74
C GLY A 609 8.76 11.61 20.57
N THR A 610 10.03 11.60 20.15
CA THR A 610 11.08 12.41 20.80
C THR A 610 10.72 13.89 20.72
N SER A 611 10.81 14.59 21.86
CA SER A 611 10.63 16.04 21.91
C SER A 611 11.97 16.75 21.69
N PRO A 612 11.97 17.94 21.06
CA PRO A 612 13.20 18.74 20.93
C PRO A 612 13.86 19.01 22.29
N PRO A 613 15.21 19.08 22.36
CA PRO A 613 15.92 19.42 23.59
C PRO A 613 15.46 20.76 24.19
N ALA A 614 15.45 20.84 25.51
CA ALA A 614 15.17 22.11 26.21
C ALA A 614 16.37 23.06 26.06
N GLY A 615 16.20 24.17 25.34
CA GLY A 615 17.27 25.15 25.14
C GLY A 615 17.09 25.99 23.88
N LYS A 616 18.06 26.88 23.61
CA LYS A 616 18.13 27.61 22.33
C LYS A 616 18.84 26.72 21.31
N VAL A 617 18.21 26.49 20.17
CA VAL A 617 18.82 25.87 18.98
C VAL A 617 19.69 26.91 18.30
N LEU A 618 21.02 26.81 18.42
CA LEU A 618 21.97 27.84 17.95
C LEU A 618 21.80 28.15 16.46
N ALA A 619 21.53 27.14 15.64
CA ALA A 619 21.34 27.31 14.19
C ALA A 619 20.14 28.21 13.83
N MET A 620 19.19 28.41 14.76
CA MET A 620 18.05 29.33 14.56
C MET A 620 18.41 30.80 14.77
N ASN A 621 19.55 31.11 15.39
CA ASN A 621 20.00 32.49 15.63
C ASN A 621 20.65 33.15 14.41
N ARG A 622 20.77 32.42 13.29
CA ARG A 622 21.34 32.91 12.03
C ARG A 622 20.47 32.49 10.84
N PRO A 623 20.65 33.12 9.67
CA PRO A 623 20.06 32.64 8.43
C PRO A 623 20.47 31.19 8.12
N ALA A 624 19.60 30.48 7.40
CA ALA A 624 19.89 29.14 6.91
C ALA A 624 21.18 29.13 6.06
N SER A 625 22.07 28.17 6.33
CA SER A 625 23.30 28.00 5.55
C SER A 625 22.98 27.62 4.11
N LEU A 626 23.78 28.11 3.17
CA LEU A 626 23.84 27.53 1.83
C LEU A 626 24.77 26.31 1.84
N ILE A 627 24.55 25.37 0.93
CA ILE A 627 25.43 24.21 0.76
C ILE A 627 26.77 24.70 0.21
N GLU A 628 27.84 24.52 0.97
CA GLU A 628 29.20 24.74 0.47
C GLU A 628 29.55 23.63 -0.52
N PRO A 629 29.78 23.93 -1.82
CA PRO A 629 29.97 22.89 -2.82
C PRO A 629 31.14 21.96 -2.52
N GLY A 630 30.95 20.67 -2.78
CA GLY A 630 32.05 19.70 -2.77
C GLY A 630 33.09 19.96 -3.88
N PRO A 631 34.25 19.30 -3.82
CA PRO A 631 35.30 19.43 -4.85
C PRO A 631 34.81 19.13 -6.27
N ASP A 632 35.48 19.72 -7.25
CA ASP A 632 35.25 19.42 -8.66
C ASP A 632 35.32 17.92 -8.95
N GLY A 633 34.30 17.39 -9.62
CA GLY A 633 34.16 15.96 -9.91
C GLY A 633 33.30 15.17 -8.92
N THR A 634 32.65 15.83 -7.95
CA THR A 634 31.67 15.18 -7.05
C THR A 634 30.21 15.28 -7.52
N ARG A 635 29.95 15.97 -8.64
CA ARG A 635 28.61 16.17 -9.23
C ARG A 635 28.60 15.79 -10.73
N PRO A 636 28.46 14.51 -11.11
CA PRO A 636 28.35 13.33 -10.25
C PRO A 636 29.69 12.84 -9.71
N PHE A 637 29.63 12.01 -8.66
CA PHE A 637 30.81 11.38 -8.06
C PHE A 637 31.45 10.39 -9.04
N GLY A 638 32.75 10.57 -9.34
CA GLY A 638 33.44 9.73 -10.32
C GLY A 638 34.84 9.31 -9.89
N PHE A 639 35.07 8.00 -9.72
CA PHE A 639 36.38 7.45 -9.39
C PHE A 639 37.48 7.86 -10.39
N PRO A 640 37.27 7.81 -11.72
CA PRO A 640 38.29 8.24 -12.68
C PRO A 640 38.66 9.73 -12.60
N ARG A 641 37.75 10.57 -12.09
CA ARG A 641 37.95 12.02 -11.96
C ARG A 641 38.59 12.41 -10.64
N LEU A 642 38.15 11.78 -9.55
CA LEU A 642 38.54 12.15 -8.18
C LEU A 642 39.70 11.32 -7.64
N VAL A 643 39.68 10.00 -7.87
CA VAL A 643 40.58 9.06 -7.18
C VAL A 643 41.73 8.62 -8.09
N GLN A 644 41.44 8.29 -9.35
CA GLN A 644 42.46 7.80 -10.28
C GLN A 644 43.65 8.77 -10.46
N PRO A 645 43.47 10.11 -10.55
CA PRO A 645 44.61 11.03 -10.66
C PRO A 645 45.50 11.05 -9.41
N VAL A 646 44.91 10.86 -8.21
CA VAL A 646 45.65 10.74 -6.95
C VAL A 646 46.49 9.46 -6.96
N LEU A 647 45.88 8.33 -7.32
CA LEU A 647 46.59 7.05 -7.42
C LEU A 647 47.71 7.09 -8.46
N ALA A 648 47.46 7.67 -9.63
CA ALA A 648 48.46 7.81 -10.70
C ALA A 648 49.68 8.62 -10.24
N ARG A 649 49.45 9.70 -9.49
CA ARG A 649 50.52 10.59 -9.02
C ARG A 649 51.29 10.01 -7.84
N HIS A 650 50.62 9.34 -6.91
CA HIS A 650 51.19 9.02 -5.60
C HIS A 650 51.38 7.52 -5.33
N CYS A 651 50.79 6.63 -6.14
CA CYS A 651 50.79 5.19 -5.87
C CYS A 651 51.39 4.38 -7.03
N VAL A 652 51.01 4.67 -8.27
CA VAL A 652 51.37 3.84 -9.44
C VAL A 652 52.87 3.64 -9.59
N GLY A 653 53.69 4.65 -9.27
CA GLY A 653 55.16 4.53 -9.37
C GLY A 653 55.80 3.43 -8.51
N CYS A 654 55.12 2.94 -7.46
CA CYS A 654 55.56 1.78 -6.67
C CYS A 654 54.62 0.57 -6.79
N HIS A 655 53.49 0.73 -7.47
CA HIS A 655 52.43 -0.26 -7.60
C HIS A 655 52.01 -0.39 -9.08
N ASP A 656 52.98 -0.60 -9.97
CA ASP A 656 52.77 -0.73 -11.41
C ASP A 656 52.52 -2.18 -11.88
N GLY A 657 52.52 -3.13 -10.95
CA GLY A 657 52.33 -4.56 -11.23
C GLY A 657 53.62 -5.31 -11.61
N SER A 658 54.78 -4.65 -11.62
CA SER A 658 56.07 -5.33 -11.77
C SER A 658 56.45 -6.07 -10.48
N ALA A 659 56.85 -7.34 -10.61
CA ALA A 659 57.33 -8.12 -9.48
C ALA A 659 58.72 -7.63 -9.04
N GLY A 660 58.76 -6.90 -7.92
CA GLY A 660 60.00 -6.59 -7.21
C GLY A 660 60.48 -5.15 -7.36
N HIS A 661 60.05 -4.29 -6.44
CA HIS A 661 60.87 -3.20 -5.95
C HIS A 661 60.99 -3.33 -4.42
N PRO A 662 62.19 -3.59 -3.87
CA PRO A 662 62.37 -3.55 -2.42
C PRO A 662 62.01 -2.14 -1.94
N ALA A 663 61.21 -2.07 -0.88
CA ALA A 663 60.76 -0.83 -0.28
C ALA A 663 61.92 0.17 -0.16
N ARG A 664 61.79 1.32 -0.84
CA ARG A 664 62.72 2.43 -0.60
C ARG A 664 62.56 2.84 0.87
N ALA A 665 63.64 2.69 1.64
CA ALA A 665 63.70 3.15 3.01
C ALA A 665 63.29 4.64 3.10
N PRO A 666 62.58 5.06 4.16
CA PRO A 666 62.13 6.43 4.30
C PRO A 666 63.35 7.36 4.35
N ARG A 667 63.33 8.42 3.52
CA ARG A 667 64.30 9.51 3.64
C ARG A 667 64.01 10.27 4.93
N ARG A 668 65.05 10.40 5.77
CA ARG A 668 65.05 11.18 7.00
C ARG A 668 64.81 12.66 6.74
#